data_AF-W3XGA0-F1
#
_entry.id   AF-W3XGA0-F1
#
_cell.length_a   1.000
_cell.length_b   1.000
_cell.length_c   1.000
_cell.angle_alpha   90.00
_cell.angle_beta   90.00
_cell.angle_gamma   90.00
#
_symmetry.space_group_name_H-M   'P 1'
#
loop_
_entity.id
_entity.type
_entity.pdbx_description
1 polymer ?
#
loop_
_entity_poly.entity_id
_entity_poly.type
_entity_poly.pdbx_seq_one_letter_code
_entity_poly.pdbx_strand_id
1 'polypeptide(L)'
;MNKGKAVEQTPQHNHDSDLEQLPENPESAGNTSKFAERIPAPPYTPIETNTEYCHSNSHTSSPAFPPNGHQRLTSEAFPNRLNIVIQVVGSRGDVQPFIALGLALQKHGHRVRIATHNVFQQFVTSSGLGFHPVGGDPAELMAYMVSSPRLVPDLATLRAGAIARKRHMYEEMLKGFWESCLAEDQETGVPFVADAIIANPPSFAHVHCAEALGIPCHLVFTMPWSSTGAFAQPLAGLTLDSKGKRKESKSSTSTNLVSYSVVNFLTWQGLGDIVNHWRVETLDLEAVPSTEGPHLVESLKVPFTYCWSPSLVAKPSDWGEHIDVCGFFFRDPPSYTPPDDLARFLSSGPRPIYIGFGSIVVGDAEGLMSMVLSAVKAAGVRAVISRGWSNLTADESDDLFFVGDCPHEWLFQQVAAVVHHGGAGTTACGLRYGCPTAIVPFFGDQPFWGTVVNAAGAGPPPLPYESLTSQRLAQAIEFCLLPTTREAASVLACKIAAEDGVQNAVDSFHRSLPKELLQCDFFPEETAVWSYGRGRKQVKMCRGVALVLRQHGVDLKDLRLHKTGNIDIENHRWDPFTAVSAASLSTVAGVADATVDMVRRPIQEYRRERSEPEVDGPSDATTKGTVAIPSGAAMLPLVDTDTILMSTEKSLAKKSSNRLEALPEQSLKSASKTSLETTSQSSLKSSNSHSKASAAASASAHSMGNAVARATRGVFVDIPLAATEGMRAVPQLWGEEVEKHEHIHDLRSGVSVAGRSFVGGITGAIKGVFMRTYEAKRKEGAIGAIKGLSQGSVGLVTKTSSAVTGLVTYPAQGISKSIRARIRGEARRRVTQARWRECEWLLESGEWNKDTSSVLHDFEGLKGRNI
;
A
#
# COMPACT_ATOMS: atom_id res chain seq x y z
N MET A 1 55.08 9.37 -27.16
CA MET A 1 56.06 10.16 -27.93
C MET A 1 56.72 9.23 -28.96
N ASN A 2 57.07 9.72 -30.16
CA ASN A 2 57.98 9.17 -31.21
C ASN A 2 58.09 7.62 -31.41
N LYS A 3 57.88 7.08 -32.64
CA LYS A 3 58.83 7.06 -33.79
C LYS A 3 60.23 6.50 -33.41
N GLY A 4 60.83 5.52 -34.11
CA GLY A 4 60.43 4.74 -35.30
C GLY A 4 61.66 4.29 -36.14
N LYS A 5 61.45 3.50 -37.21
CA LYS A 5 62.47 2.91 -38.15
C LYS A 5 63.28 1.73 -37.56
N ALA A 6 63.92 0.84 -38.35
CA ALA A 6 64.25 0.84 -39.79
C ALA A 6 64.06 -0.57 -40.43
N VAL A 7 63.75 -0.74 -41.73
CA VAL A 7 64.66 -0.87 -42.93
C VAL A 7 65.51 -2.16 -42.90
N GLU A 8 65.71 -2.96 -43.96
CA GLU A 8 65.55 -2.80 -45.44
C GLU A 8 64.40 -3.71 -46.00
N GLN A 9 64.30 -4.27 -47.23
CA GLN A 9 65.15 -4.35 -48.44
C GLN A 9 64.34 -4.35 -49.78
N THR A 10 64.88 -4.92 -50.87
CA THR A 10 64.63 -4.60 -52.30
C THR A 10 65.18 -5.72 -53.22
N PRO A 11 65.12 -5.69 -54.59
CA PRO A 11 64.34 -4.86 -55.56
C PRO A 11 63.78 -5.64 -56.81
N GLN A 12 63.43 -4.89 -57.87
CA GLN A 12 63.37 -5.24 -59.33
C GLN A 12 62.07 -5.90 -59.90
N HIS A 13 61.57 -5.52 -61.09
CA HIS A 13 62.02 -4.51 -62.08
C HIS A 13 60.88 -3.98 -63.00
N ASN A 14 61.24 -3.07 -63.92
CA ASN A 14 60.47 -2.50 -65.07
C ASN A 14 59.33 -1.51 -64.78
N HIS A 15 59.14 -0.40 -65.53
CA HIS A 15 60.07 0.36 -66.40
C HIS A 15 59.52 1.79 -66.63
N ASP A 16 60.39 2.78 -66.87
CA ASP A 16 60.10 4.23 -66.85
C ASP A 16 59.50 4.87 -68.14
N SER A 17 59.29 6.20 -68.05
CA SER A 17 59.13 7.25 -69.10
C SER A 17 57.73 7.48 -69.73
N ASP A 18 57.27 8.68 -70.11
CA ASP A 18 57.61 10.12 -69.94
C ASP A 18 56.48 10.94 -70.66
N LEU A 19 56.23 12.26 -70.63
CA LEU A 19 56.52 13.52 -69.88
C LEU A 19 55.54 14.60 -70.49
N GLU A 20 55.18 15.79 -69.98
CA GLU A 20 55.43 16.63 -68.78
C GLU A 20 54.26 17.68 -68.67
N GLN A 21 54.28 18.57 -67.67
CA GLN A 21 53.60 19.90 -67.58
C GLN A 21 52.19 20.01 -66.95
N LEU A 22 51.86 21.26 -66.58
CA LEU A 22 51.08 21.72 -65.41
C LEU A 22 50.13 22.89 -65.82
N PRO A 23 49.29 23.47 -64.94
CA PRO A 23 48.70 22.99 -63.66
C PRO A 23 47.16 23.12 -63.59
N GLU A 24 46.50 22.51 -62.59
CA GLU A 24 45.67 23.20 -61.56
C GLU A 24 45.05 22.17 -60.57
N ASN A 25 44.40 22.64 -59.50
CA ASN A 25 44.08 21.86 -58.28
C ASN A 25 42.61 21.32 -58.25
N PRO A 26 42.22 20.47 -57.26
CA PRO A 26 41.16 19.46 -57.42
C PRO A 26 39.78 19.93 -56.86
N GLU A 27 38.70 19.15 -56.73
CA GLU A 27 38.56 17.69 -56.74
C GLU A 27 37.16 17.21 -57.21
N SER A 28 37.22 16.32 -58.21
CA SER A 28 36.36 15.16 -58.52
C SER A 28 35.73 14.45 -57.30
N ALA A 29 34.51 13.92 -57.33
CA ALA A 29 34.03 12.74 -58.11
C ALA A 29 34.82 11.43 -57.83
N GLY A 30 34.24 10.23 -57.78
CA GLY A 30 32.84 9.81 -57.97
C GLY A 30 32.67 8.77 -59.08
N ASN A 31 32.16 7.57 -58.75
CA ASN A 31 31.84 6.44 -59.66
C ASN A 31 33.06 5.77 -60.37
N THR A 32 33.02 4.52 -60.89
CA THR A 32 31.89 3.58 -61.12
C THR A 32 32.32 2.10 -61.08
N SER A 33 31.36 1.19 -60.85
CA SER A 33 31.41 -0.28 -61.14
C SER A 33 32.33 -1.15 -60.26
N LYS A 34 32.03 -2.42 -59.99
CA LYS A 34 31.08 -3.35 -60.64
C LYS A 34 30.07 -3.97 -59.67
N PHE A 35 28.96 -4.46 -60.23
CA PHE A 35 28.03 -5.34 -59.52
C PHE A 35 28.72 -6.68 -59.17
N ALA A 36 28.59 -7.08 -57.92
CA ALA A 36 28.56 -8.48 -57.52
C ALA A 36 27.20 -8.68 -56.82
N GLU A 37 26.40 -9.63 -57.30
CA GLU A 37 25.07 -9.88 -56.76
C GLU A 37 25.18 -10.46 -55.34
N ARG A 38 25.00 -9.61 -54.33
CA ARG A 38 24.66 -10.08 -53.00
C ARG A 38 23.26 -10.68 -53.09
N ILE A 39 23.18 -12.01 -53.04
CA ILE A 39 21.93 -12.73 -52.77
C ILE A 39 21.35 -12.08 -51.51
N PRO A 40 20.14 -11.48 -51.55
CA PRO A 40 19.52 -10.97 -50.35
C PRO A 40 19.26 -12.15 -49.42
N ALA A 41 19.63 -12.00 -48.14
CA ALA A 41 19.22 -12.97 -47.14
C ALA A 41 17.69 -13.12 -47.22
N PRO A 42 17.14 -14.36 -47.20
CA PRO A 42 15.71 -14.54 -47.33
C PRO A 42 14.98 -13.74 -46.24
N PRO A 43 13.85 -13.09 -46.54
CA PRO A 43 13.10 -12.36 -45.54
C PRO A 43 12.78 -13.32 -44.38
N TYR A 44 13.17 -12.94 -43.17
CA TYR A 44 12.94 -13.76 -41.98
C TYR A 44 11.45 -14.03 -41.85
N THR A 45 11.04 -15.26 -42.16
CA THR A 45 9.72 -15.76 -41.80
C THR A 45 9.67 -15.84 -40.29
N PRO A 46 8.76 -15.11 -39.61
CA PRO A 46 8.40 -15.43 -38.25
C PRO A 46 8.00 -16.90 -38.18
N ILE A 47 8.19 -17.54 -37.03
CA ILE A 47 7.75 -18.91 -36.82
C ILE A 47 6.26 -18.99 -37.20
N GLU A 48 5.86 -20.01 -37.95
CA GLU A 48 4.45 -20.43 -37.95
C GLU A 48 4.04 -20.55 -36.49
N THR A 49 3.05 -19.76 -36.07
CA THR A 49 2.76 -19.57 -34.65
C THR A 49 2.42 -20.90 -33.97
N ASN A 50 2.35 -20.91 -32.62
CA ASN A 50 1.87 -22.08 -31.87
C ASN A 50 0.45 -22.54 -32.27
N THR A 51 -0.23 -21.85 -33.22
CA THR A 51 -1.41 -22.27 -33.98
C THR A 51 -1.45 -23.76 -34.32
N GLU A 52 -0.40 -24.43 -34.81
CA GLU A 52 -0.50 -25.90 -35.04
C GLU A 52 -0.84 -26.67 -33.75
N TYR A 53 -0.24 -26.30 -32.62
CA TYR A 53 -0.49 -26.91 -31.32
C TYR A 53 -1.80 -26.43 -30.69
N CYS A 54 -2.14 -25.15 -30.82
CA CYS A 54 -3.39 -24.58 -30.31
C CYS A 54 -4.61 -25.04 -31.16
N HIS A 55 -4.43 -25.45 -32.42
CA HIS A 55 -5.48 -26.03 -33.27
C HIS A 55 -5.62 -27.54 -33.07
N SER A 56 -4.52 -28.31 -33.07
CA SER A 56 -4.59 -29.78 -32.98
C SER A 56 -5.23 -30.32 -31.70
N ASN A 57 -5.10 -29.59 -30.58
CA ASN A 57 -5.68 -30.00 -29.29
C ASN A 57 -7.14 -29.55 -29.06
N SER A 58 -7.83 -28.98 -30.06
CA SER A 58 -9.22 -28.47 -29.95
C SER A 58 -10.30 -29.54 -29.72
N HIS A 59 -9.93 -30.83 -29.65
CA HIS A 59 -10.85 -31.95 -29.51
C HIS A 59 -10.78 -32.70 -28.17
N THR A 60 -9.97 -32.25 -27.20
CA THR A 60 -10.08 -32.73 -25.82
C THR A 60 -11.14 -31.94 -25.06
N SER A 61 -12.30 -32.57 -24.80
CA SER A 61 -13.38 -31.97 -24.02
C SER A 61 -13.03 -31.91 -22.53
N SER A 62 -12.15 -30.98 -22.17
CA SER A 62 -12.02 -30.52 -20.79
C SER A 62 -13.39 -30.03 -20.29
N PRO A 63 -13.70 -30.16 -18.98
CA PRO A 63 -14.92 -29.58 -18.44
C PRO A 63 -14.92 -28.08 -18.76
N ALA A 64 -15.98 -27.61 -19.41
CA ALA A 64 -16.21 -26.18 -19.57
C ALA A 64 -16.41 -25.60 -18.17
N PHE A 65 -15.34 -25.02 -17.62
CA PHE A 65 -15.46 -24.18 -16.43
C PHE A 65 -16.53 -23.13 -16.72
N PRO A 66 -17.47 -22.90 -15.80
CA PRO A 66 -18.51 -21.92 -16.03
C PRO A 66 -17.83 -20.59 -16.37
N PRO A 67 -18.29 -19.84 -17.38
CA PRO A 67 -17.81 -18.48 -17.55
C PRO A 67 -18.14 -17.76 -16.24
N ASN A 68 -17.10 -17.26 -15.54
CA ASN A 68 -17.32 -16.25 -14.51
C ASN A 68 -18.18 -15.16 -15.14
N GLY A 69 -19.20 -14.68 -14.42
CA GLY A 69 -20.29 -13.85 -14.95
C GLY A 69 -19.90 -12.47 -15.51
N HIS A 70 -18.61 -12.25 -15.76
CA HIS A 70 -18.08 -11.22 -16.63
C HIS A 70 -18.62 -11.45 -18.05
N GLN A 71 -19.81 -10.91 -18.33
CA GLN A 71 -20.11 -10.48 -19.69
C GLN A 71 -18.90 -9.68 -20.16
N ARG A 72 -18.31 -10.08 -21.29
CA ARG A 72 -17.28 -9.30 -21.97
C ARG A 72 -17.95 -7.98 -22.33
N LEU A 73 -17.68 -6.94 -21.54
CA LEU A 73 -18.27 -5.63 -21.77
C LEU A 73 -17.88 -5.20 -23.19
N THR A 74 -18.88 -4.86 -23.98
CA THR A 74 -18.64 -4.19 -25.26
C THR A 74 -17.83 -2.93 -25.01
N SER A 75 -17.04 -2.50 -26.00
CA SER A 75 -16.08 -1.39 -25.89
C SER A 75 -16.78 -0.01 -25.80
N GLU A 76 -17.60 0.15 -24.78
CA GLU A 76 -18.20 1.40 -24.35
C GLU A 76 -17.19 2.10 -23.43
N ALA A 77 -16.83 3.34 -23.78
CA ALA A 77 -15.93 4.12 -22.94
C ALA A 77 -16.54 4.32 -21.54
N PHE A 78 -15.71 4.24 -20.49
CA PHE A 78 -16.19 4.48 -19.14
C PHE A 78 -16.73 5.92 -19.05
N PRO A 79 -17.95 6.13 -18.50
CA PRO A 79 -18.69 7.35 -18.75
C PRO A 79 -18.03 8.62 -18.21
N ASN A 80 -17.21 8.52 -17.15
CA ASN A 80 -16.61 9.67 -16.49
C ASN A 80 -15.11 9.82 -16.76
N ARG A 81 -14.70 11.00 -17.23
CA ARG A 81 -13.27 11.35 -17.35
C ARG A 81 -12.67 11.61 -15.97
N LEU A 82 -11.53 10.98 -15.68
CA LEU A 82 -10.88 10.98 -14.37
C LEU A 82 -9.41 11.39 -14.49
N ASN A 83 -8.93 12.18 -13.52
CA ASN A 83 -7.51 12.24 -13.20
C ASN A 83 -7.14 11.01 -12.35
N ILE A 84 -6.31 10.12 -12.88
CA ILE A 84 -5.86 8.91 -12.17
C ILE A 84 -4.38 9.05 -11.86
N VAL A 85 -4.02 8.98 -10.57
CA VAL A 85 -2.62 8.86 -10.14
C VAL A 85 -2.29 7.39 -9.86
N ILE A 86 -1.17 6.92 -10.40
CA ILE A 86 -0.68 5.56 -10.25
C ILE A 86 0.59 5.59 -9.40
N GLN A 87 0.52 5.11 -8.15
CA GLN A 87 1.60 5.18 -7.16
C GLN A 87 2.42 3.88 -7.14
N VAL A 88 3.70 3.94 -7.52
CA VAL A 88 4.54 2.74 -7.69
C VAL A 88 5.90 2.91 -7.01
N VAL A 89 6.20 2.04 -6.04
CA VAL A 89 7.56 1.82 -5.50
C VAL A 89 8.11 0.52 -6.05
N GLY A 90 9.32 0.52 -6.62
CA GLY A 90 9.93 -0.72 -7.12
C GLY A 90 10.92 -0.52 -8.27
N SER A 91 11.25 -1.63 -8.91
CA SER A 91 12.17 -1.72 -10.04
C SER A 91 11.50 -1.36 -11.38
N ARG A 92 12.27 -1.38 -12.48
CA ARG A 92 11.71 -1.30 -13.85
C ARG A 92 10.66 -2.40 -14.11
N GLY A 93 10.81 -3.57 -13.50
CA GLY A 93 9.85 -4.68 -13.61
C GLY A 93 8.52 -4.42 -12.90
N ASP A 94 8.51 -3.53 -11.90
CA ASP A 94 7.31 -3.08 -11.21
C ASP A 94 6.63 -1.93 -11.97
N VAL A 95 7.42 -0.97 -12.50
CA VAL A 95 6.90 0.21 -13.22
C VAL A 95 6.37 -0.11 -14.62
N GLN A 96 6.99 -1.03 -15.36
CA GLN A 96 6.60 -1.35 -16.75
C GLN A 96 5.13 -1.84 -16.89
N PRO A 97 4.60 -2.73 -16.03
CA PRO A 97 3.17 -3.07 -16.01
C PRO A 97 2.25 -1.84 -15.84
N PHE A 98 2.61 -0.89 -14.98
CA PHE A 98 1.79 0.31 -14.75
C PHE A 98 1.79 1.29 -15.92
N ILE A 99 2.85 1.32 -16.74
CA ILE A 99 2.84 2.04 -18.02
C ILE A 99 1.80 1.42 -18.96
N ALA A 100 1.78 0.09 -19.13
CA ALA A 100 0.79 -0.58 -19.97
C ALA A 100 -0.66 -0.32 -19.51
N LEU A 101 -0.91 -0.40 -18.18
CA LEU A 101 -2.21 -0.07 -17.59
C LEU A 101 -2.59 1.40 -17.79
N GLY A 102 -1.64 2.33 -17.62
CA GLY A 102 -1.87 3.76 -17.82
C GLY A 102 -2.23 4.11 -19.26
N LEU A 103 -1.55 3.51 -20.24
CA LEU A 103 -1.85 3.66 -21.66
C LEU A 103 -3.24 3.10 -22.01
N ALA A 104 -3.66 2.00 -21.40
CA ALA A 104 -5.00 1.47 -21.59
C ALA A 104 -6.07 2.40 -20.98
N LEU A 105 -5.83 2.93 -19.77
CA LEU A 105 -6.73 3.91 -19.13
C LEU A 105 -6.86 5.21 -19.95
N GLN A 106 -5.79 5.68 -20.61
CA GLN A 106 -5.87 6.83 -21.53
C GLN A 106 -6.81 6.58 -22.73
N LYS A 107 -6.94 5.34 -23.23
CA LYS A 107 -7.90 5.00 -24.31
C LYS A 107 -9.36 5.21 -23.89
N HIS A 108 -9.66 5.14 -22.59
CA HIS A 108 -10.98 5.46 -22.02
C HIS A 108 -11.13 6.95 -21.66
N GLY A 109 -10.21 7.83 -22.07
CA GLY A 109 -10.29 9.27 -21.85
C GLY A 109 -9.89 9.74 -20.45
N HIS A 110 -9.21 8.90 -19.66
CA HIS A 110 -8.65 9.31 -18.37
C HIS A 110 -7.31 10.04 -18.55
N ARG A 111 -7.06 11.07 -17.73
CA ARG A 111 -5.74 11.72 -17.63
C ARG A 111 -4.92 10.98 -16.58
N VAL A 112 -3.87 10.28 -17.02
CA VAL A 112 -3.09 9.39 -16.17
C VAL A 112 -1.71 9.98 -15.85
N ARG A 113 -1.34 9.90 -14.57
CA ARG A 113 -0.01 10.26 -14.05
C ARG A 113 0.59 9.08 -13.29
N ILE A 114 1.83 8.70 -13.57
CA ILE A 114 2.60 7.76 -12.73
C ILE A 114 3.47 8.55 -11.73
N ALA A 115 3.34 8.21 -10.45
CA ALA A 115 4.17 8.69 -9.36
C ALA A 115 5.15 7.58 -8.97
N THR A 116 6.44 7.78 -9.22
CA THR A 116 7.49 6.78 -8.93
C THR A 116 8.88 7.43 -8.86
N HIS A 117 9.92 6.62 -8.68
CA HIS A 117 11.30 7.07 -8.50
C HIS A 117 11.81 7.88 -9.70
N ASN A 118 12.61 8.91 -9.41
CA ASN A 118 13.06 9.92 -10.39
C ASN A 118 13.78 9.31 -11.61
N VAL A 119 14.50 8.20 -11.41
CA VAL A 119 15.20 7.45 -12.48
C VAL A 119 14.29 6.92 -13.59
N PHE A 120 12.97 6.87 -13.38
CA PHE A 120 12.00 6.41 -14.37
C PHE A 120 11.25 7.54 -15.10
N GLN A 121 11.56 8.82 -14.85
CA GLN A 121 10.88 9.96 -15.50
C GLN A 121 10.80 9.78 -17.03
N GLN A 122 11.96 9.62 -17.69
CA GLN A 122 12.02 9.48 -19.15
C GLN A 122 11.30 8.22 -19.65
N PHE A 123 11.26 7.13 -18.88
CA PHE A 123 10.56 5.89 -19.25
C PHE A 123 9.04 6.08 -19.22
N VAL A 124 8.52 6.88 -18.28
CA VAL A 124 7.10 7.26 -18.20
C VAL A 124 6.74 8.30 -19.26
N THR A 125 7.46 9.42 -19.35
CA THR A 125 7.09 10.55 -20.22
C THR A 125 7.25 10.23 -21.70
N SER A 126 8.26 9.44 -22.10
CA SER A 126 8.37 8.95 -23.48
C SER A 126 7.23 8.02 -23.93
N SER A 127 6.43 7.50 -22.98
CA SER A 127 5.20 6.76 -23.28
C SER A 127 3.97 7.67 -23.48
N GLY A 128 4.07 8.97 -23.21
CA GLY A 128 2.92 9.90 -23.26
C GLY A 128 2.06 9.92 -21.98
N LEU A 129 2.60 9.43 -20.86
CA LEU A 129 1.98 9.49 -19.54
C LEU A 129 2.56 10.65 -18.72
N GLY A 130 1.73 11.28 -17.89
CA GLY A 130 2.22 12.28 -16.93
C GLY A 130 3.12 11.64 -15.87
N PHE A 131 4.09 12.40 -15.35
CA PHE A 131 5.02 11.93 -14.33
C PHE A 131 4.96 12.79 -13.06
N HIS A 132 5.31 12.20 -11.91
CA HIS A 132 5.67 12.94 -10.71
C HIS A 132 6.77 12.20 -9.93
N PRO A 133 7.91 12.86 -9.61
CA PRO A 133 8.96 12.25 -8.81
C PRO A 133 8.49 12.03 -7.37
N VAL A 134 8.84 10.90 -6.76
CA VAL A 134 8.56 10.64 -5.33
C VAL A 134 9.81 10.49 -4.47
N GLY A 135 10.99 10.67 -5.06
CA GLY A 135 12.26 10.42 -4.38
C GLY A 135 12.56 8.94 -4.17
N GLY A 136 13.57 8.67 -3.34
CA GLY A 136 14.15 7.35 -3.13
C GLY A 136 14.82 6.73 -4.37
N ASP A 137 15.83 5.88 -4.12
CA ASP A 137 16.51 5.11 -5.15
C ASP A 137 16.05 3.63 -5.12
N PRO A 138 15.49 3.09 -6.23
CA PRO A 138 15.16 1.67 -6.30
C PRO A 138 16.40 0.78 -6.16
N ALA A 139 17.60 1.24 -6.50
CA ALA A 139 18.84 0.50 -6.26
C ALA A 139 19.20 0.41 -4.77
N GLU A 140 19.02 1.46 -3.96
CA GLU A 140 19.20 1.35 -2.49
C GLU A 140 18.14 0.43 -1.86
N LEU A 141 16.88 0.51 -2.33
CA LEU A 141 15.80 -0.41 -1.93
C LEU A 141 16.15 -1.88 -2.24
N MET A 142 16.62 -2.17 -3.45
CA MET A 142 17.00 -3.54 -3.84
C MET A 142 18.26 -4.02 -3.13
N ALA A 143 19.30 -3.19 -3.04
CA ALA A 143 20.54 -3.52 -2.33
C ALA A 143 20.30 -3.79 -0.84
N TYR A 144 19.37 -3.07 -0.21
CA TYR A 144 18.91 -3.38 1.15
C TYR A 144 18.26 -4.78 1.24
N MET A 145 17.36 -5.14 0.31
CA MET A 145 16.69 -6.44 0.33
C MET A 145 17.63 -7.62 0.03
N VAL A 146 18.64 -7.41 -0.81
CA VAL A 146 19.70 -8.40 -1.09
C VAL A 146 20.67 -8.56 0.09
N SER A 147 21.11 -7.46 0.70
CA SER A 147 22.05 -7.49 1.84
C SER A 147 21.39 -7.85 3.18
N SER A 148 20.08 -7.64 3.30
CA SER A 148 19.27 -8.05 4.45
C SER A 148 18.14 -8.99 4.01
N PRO A 149 18.44 -10.26 3.65
CA PRO A 149 17.45 -11.28 3.29
C PRO A 149 16.67 -11.80 4.52
N ARG A 150 16.64 -11.02 5.61
CA ARG A 150 15.82 -11.22 6.79
C ARG A 150 14.98 -9.98 7.03
N LEU A 151 13.70 -10.19 7.32
CA LEU A 151 12.75 -9.13 7.67
C LEU A 151 13.15 -8.38 8.97
N VAL A 152 13.92 -9.05 9.85
CA VAL A 152 14.63 -8.45 10.99
C VAL A 152 16.08 -8.14 10.58
N PRO A 153 16.57 -6.89 10.68
CA PRO A 153 17.94 -6.52 10.31
C PRO A 153 19.00 -7.13 11.23
N ASP A 154 20.20 -7.42 10.69
CA ASP A 154 21.35 -7.83 11.51
C ASP A 154 21.98 -6.64 12.27
N LEU A 155 22.71 -6.94 13.36
CA LEU A 155 23.45 -5.96 14.15
C LEU A 155 24.50 -5.19 13.35
N ALA A 156 25.07 -5.74 12.28
CA ALA A 156 25.94 -5.01 11.36
C ALA A 156 25.15 -3.96 10.57
N THR A 157 24.01 -4.33 9.99
CA THR A 157 23.12 -3.42 9.24
C THR A 157 22.57 -2.29 10.12
N LEU A 158 22.23 -2.60 11.38
CA LEU A 158 21.87 -1.63 12.41
C LEU A 158 22.97 -0.58 12.65
N ARG A 159 24.23 -1.02 12.81
CA ARG A 159 25.39 -0.13 13.06
C ARG A 159 25.77 0.73 11.84
N ALA A 160 25.45 0.30 10.62
CA ALA A 160 25.74 1.04 9.38
C ALA A 160 24.77 2.21 9.08
N GLY A 161 23.84 2.51 10.00
CA GLY A 161 22.86 3.60 9.86
C GLY A 161 21.83 3.41 8.73
N ALA A 162 21.80 2.24 8.10
CA ALA A 162 20.94 1.94 6.94
C ALA A 162 19.46 2.11 7.24
N ILE A 163 19.03 1.79 8.47
CA ILE A 163 17.65 1.96 8.93
C ILE A 163 17.26 3.44 9.00
N ALA A 164 18.15 4.33 9.42
CA ALA A 164 17.86 5.77 9.46
C ALA A 164 17.68 6.36 8.05
N ARG A 165 18.57 6.01 7.10
CA ARG A 165 18.44 6.40 5.69
C ARG A 165 17.15 5.85 5.08
N LYS A 166 16.90 4.55 5.25
CA LYS A 166 15.66 3.90 4.77
C LYS A 166 14.41 4.59 5.30
N ARG A 167 14.36 4.90 6.59
CA ARG A 167 13.21 5.58 7.21
C ARG A 167 13.01 6.99 6.65
N HIS A 168 14.08 7.76 6.47
CA HIS A 168 14.00 9.09 5.84
C HIS A 168 13.54 9.02 4.37
N MET A 169 14.00 8.03 3.61
CA MET A 169 13.51 7.76 2.25
C MET A 169 12.01 7.42 2.21
N TYR A 170 11.49 6.66 3.18
CA TYR A 170 10.04 6.46 3.30
C TYR A 170 9.29 7.75 3.68
N GLU A 171 9.85 8.61 4.54
CA GLU A 171 9.29 9.95 4.82
C GLU A 171 9.27 10.87 3.59
N GLU A 172 10.25 10.75 2.70
CA GLU A 172 10.29 11.44 1.40
C GLU A 172 9.20 10.89 0.46
N MET A 173 9.17 9.56 0.26
CA MET A 173 8.19 8.91 -0.63
C MET A 173 6.75 9.17 -0.21
N LEU A 174 6.41 9.12 1.08
CA LEU A 174 5.06 9.44 1.55
C LEU A 174 4.65 10.89 1.22
N LYS A 175 5.59 11.85 1.29
CA LYS A 175 5.34 13.23 0.86
C LYS A 175 5.18 13.29 -0.66
N GLY A 176 6.08 12.67 -1.44
CA GLY A 176 5.99 12.59 -2.90
C GLY A 176 4.66 11.98 -3.40
N PHE A 177 4.17 10.94 -2.72
CA PHE A 177 2.87 10.34 -3.02
C PHE A 177 1.68 11.24 -2.65
N TRP A 178 1.78 12.07 -1.61
CA TRP A 178 0.76 13.11 -1.36
C TRP A 178 0.78 14.20 -2.42
N GLU A 179 1.97 14.75 -2.71
CA GLU A 179 2.13 15.82 -3.71
C GLU A 179 1.70 15.38 -5.11
N SER A 180 2.01 14.15 -5.53
CA SER A 180 1.56 13.65 -6.85
C SER A 180 0.05 13.63 -7.06
N CYS A 181 -0.75 13.65 -5.97
CA CYS A 181 -2.21 13.73 -6.00
C CYS A 181 -2.75 15.17 -6.14
N LEU A 182 -1.93 16.21 -5.92
CA LEU A 182 -2.35 17.62 -5.78
C LEU A 182 -1.55 18.62 -6.63
N ALA A 183 -0.29 18.31 -6.92
CA ALA A 183 0.62 19.21 -7.61
C ALA A 183 0.24 19.34 -9.09
N GLU A 184 0.39 20.53 -9.63
CA GLU A 184 0.36 20.76 -11.07
C GLU A 184 1.44 19.96 -11.81
N ASP A 185 1.31 19.87 -13.12
CA ASP A 185 2.24 19.13 -13.94
C ASP A 185 3.57 19.87 -14.13
N GLN A 186 4.69 19.23 -13.80
CA GLN A 186 5.99 19.91 -13.72
C GLN A 186 6.54 20.34 -15.09
N GLU A 187 6.11 19.70 -16.18
CA GLU A 187 6.56 20.02 -17.54
C GLU A 187 5.55 20.95 -18.26
N THR A 188 4.25 20.80 -17.99
CA THR A 188 3.19 21.55 -18.71
C THR A 188 2.51 22.66 -17.90
N GLY A 189 2.70 22.72 -16.58
CA GLY A 189 2.01 23.66 -15.67
C GLY A 189 0.51 23.41 -15.51
N VAL A 190 -0.04 22.33 -16.08
CA VAL A 190 -1.48 22.05 -16.04
C VAL A 190 -1.87 21.47 -14.67
N PRO A 191 -2.77 22.10 -13.90
CA PRO A 191 -3.20 21.61 -12.59
C PRO A 191 -3.70 20.17 -12.65
N PHE A 192 -3.34 19.34 -11.68
CA PHE A 192 -3.77 17.95 -11.59
C PHE A 192 -4.21 17.64 -10.16
N VAL A 193 -5.45 17.18 -10.01
CA VAL A 193 -5.95 16.69 -8.72
C VAL A 193 -6.61 15.35 -8.89
N ALA A 194 -6.16 14.34 -8.16
CA ALA A 194 -6.59 12.96 -8.34
C ALA A 194 -8.09 12.77 -8.04
N ASP A 195 -8.80 12.10 -8.96
CA ASP A 195 -10.18 11.63 -8.82
C ASP A 195 -10.22 10.13 -8.40
N ALA A 196 -9.13 9.40 -8.63
CA ALA A 196 -8.90 8.03 -8.16
C ALA A 196 -7.40 7.74 -7.98
N ILE A 197 -7.07 6.80 -7.09
CA ILE A 197 -5.70 6.29 -6.90
C ILE A 197 -5.65 4.83 -7.36
N ILE A 198 -4.65 4.50 -8.18
CA ILE A 198 -4.16 3.13 -8.38
C ILE A 198 -2.79 3.03 -7.69
N ALA A 199 -2.46 1.93 -7.04
CA ALA A 199 -1.14 1.78 -6.40
C ALA A 199 -0.65 0.34 -6.31
N ASN A 200 0.67 0.15 -6.17
CA ASN A 200 1.20 -1.09 -5.61
C ASN A 200 1.32 -1.00 -4.06
N PRO A 201 1.17 -2.12 -3.32
CA PRO A 201 1.24 -2.09 -1.85
C PRO A 201 2.55 -1.53 -1.26
N PRO A 202 3.75 -1.74 -1.85
CA PRO A 202 5.00 -1.15 -1.37
C PRO A 202 5.06 0.40 -1.31
N SER A 203 4.07 1.11 -1.89
CA SER A 203 3.96 2.57 -1.77
C SER A 203 3.51 3.05 -0.39
N PHE A 204 2.72 2.26 0.35
CA PHE A 204 2.09 2.53 1.66
C PHE A 204 1.24 3.82 1.80
N ALA A 205 1.38 4.82 0.93
CA ALA A 205 0.62 6.07 0.97
C ALA A 205 -0.85 5.90 0.54
N HIS A 206 -1.10 4.97 -0.38
CA HIS A 206 -2.34 4.78 -1.15
C HIS A 206 -3.66 5.01 -0.39
N VAL A 207 -3.98 4.20 0.63
CA VAL A 207 -5.24 4.30 1.39
C VAL A 207 -5.32 5.58 2.22
N HIS A 208 -4.18 6.13 2.64
CA HIS A 208 -4.12 7.33 3.48
C HIS A 208 -4.32 8.60 2.65
N CYS A 209 -3.74 8.67 1.44
CA CYS A 209 -4.06 9.69 0.45
C CYS A 209 -5.54 9.62 0.05
N ALA A 210 -6.07 8.41 -0.19
CA ALA A 210 -7.47 8.19 -0.55
C ALA A 210 -8.46 8.65 0.54
N GLU A 211 -8.17 8.39 1.82
CA GLU A 211 -8.94 8.89 2.97
C GLU A 211 -8.92 10.42 3.07
N ALA A 212 -7.75 11.04 2.90
CA ALA A 212 -7.57 12.50 2.98
C ALA A 212 -8.28 13.25 1.83
N LEU A 213 -8.27 12.68 0.63
CA LEU A 213 -8.94 13.23 -0.56
C LEU A 213 -10.43 12.87 -0.62
N GLY A 214 -10.83 11.74 -0.02
CA GLY A 214 -12.18 11.18 -0.13
C GLY A 214 -12.47 10.56 -1.49
N ILE A 215 -11.49 9.88 -2.10
CA ILE A 215 -11.54 9.32 -3.46
C ILE A 215 -11.29 7.79 -3.45
N PRO A 216 -11.75 7.02 -4.47
CA PRO A 216 -11.50 5.58 -4.54
C PRO A 216 -10.02 5.22 -4.69
N CYS A 217 -9.66 4.05 -4.14
CA CYS A 217 -8.33 3.45 -4.20
C CYS A 217 -8.44 2.02 -4.73
N HIS A 218 -7.58 1.64 -5.68
CA HIS A 218 -7.46 0.28 -6.20
C HIS A 218 -5.99 -0.16 -6.14
N LEU A 219 -5.72 -1.37 -5.67
CA LEU A 219 -4.38 -1.93 -5.59
C LEU A 219 -4.11 -2.86 -6.77
N VAL A 220 -2.91 -2.81 -7.34
CA VAL A 220 -2.49 -3.74 -8.40
C VAL A 220 -1.12 -4.28 -8.04
N PHE A 221 -0.91 -5.60 -8.15
CA PHE A 221 0.41 -6.16 -7.86
C PHE A 221 0.74 -7.44 -8.62
N THR A 222 2.05 -7.72 -8.68
CA THR A 222 2.68 -8.83 -9.40
C THR A 222 2.85 -10.09 -8.52
N MET A 223 2.90 -9.96 -7.20
CA MET A 223 3.12 -11.08 -6.27
C MET A 223 2.06 -11.10 -5.15
N PRO A 224 1.76 -12.26 -4.53
CA PRO A 224 0.77 -12.36 -3.46
C PRO A 224 0.96 -11.38 -2.29
N TRP A 225 -0.13 -10.71 -1.90
CA TRP A 225 -0.15 -9.75 -0.79
C TRP A 225 -1.37 -9.90 0.14
N SER A 226 -2.50 -10.33 -0.40
CA SER A 226 -3.75 -10.60 0.32
C SER A 226 -3.71 -11.98 0.99
N SER A 227 -4.14 -12.08 2.25
CA SER A 227 -4.17 -13.37 2.95
C SER A 227 -4.92 -14.45 2.19
N THR A 228 -4.34 -15.65 2.13
CA THR A 228 -5.00 -16.87 1.65
C THR A 228 -4.38 -18.11 2.29
N GLY A 229 -5.18 -19.16 2.41
CA GLY A 229 -4.73 -20.50 2.74
C GLY A 229 -4.04 -21.25 1.60
N ALA A 230 -4.12 -20.77 0.34
CA ALA A 230 -3.62 -21.46 -0.84
C ALA A 230 -2.07 -21.49 -0.92
N PHE A 231 -1.42 -20.37 -0.62
CA PHE A 231 0.04 -20.22 -0.66
C PHE A 231 0.52 -19.20 0.39
N ALA A 232 1.71 -19.42 0.95
CA ALA A 232 2.34 -18.52 1.91
C ALA A 232 2.73 -17.18 1.28
N GLN A 233 2.79 -16.13 2.09
CA GLN A 233 3.25 -14.80 1.70
C GLN A 233 4.75 -14.88 1.29
N PRO A 234 5.17 -14.43 0.09
CA PRO A 234 6.52 -14.72 -0.43
C PRO A 234 7.67 -14.17 0.43
N LEU A 235 7.49 -13.00 1.04
CA LEU A 235 8.46 -12.38 1.95
C LEU A 235 8.56 -13.11 3.30
N ALA A 236 7.62 -13.99 3.65
CA ALA A 236 7.79 -14.89 4.80
C ALA A 236 8.92 -15.92 4.57
N GLY A 237 9.35 -16.13 3.32
CA GLY A 237 10.61 -16.83 3.03
C GLY A 237 11.85 -16.17 3.66
N LEU A 238 11.78 -14.86 3.95
CA LEU A 238 12.82 -14.08 4.61
C LEU A 238 12.80 -14.24 6.15
N THR A 239 11.77 -14.85 6.74
CA THR A 239 11.78 -15.16 8.19
C THR A 239 12.54 -16.45 8.48
N LEU A 240 13.84 -16.45 8.16
CA LEU A 240 14.78 -17.54 8.47
C LEU A 240 14.96 -17.70 9.98
N ASP A 241 15.05 -18.95 10.45
CA ASP A 241 15.33 -19.24 11.86
C ASP A 241 16.76 -18.83 12.27
N SER A 242 17.04 -18.82 13.57
CA SER A 242 18.36 -18.46 14.13
C SER A 242 19.48 -19.44 13.79
N LYS A 243 19.22 -20.48 12.98
CA LYS A 243 20.19 -21.46 12.48
C LYS A 243 20.26 -21.50 10.95
N GLY A 244 19.55 -20.60 10.25
CA GLY A 244 19.56 -20.49 8.79
C GLY A 244 18.92 -21.69 8.07
N LYS A 245 18.16 -22.54 8.76
CA LYS A 245 17.56 -23.72 8.12
C LYS A 245 16.12 -23.45 7.73
N ARG A 246 15.88 -23.40 6.41
CA ARG A 246 14.55 -23.44 5.81
C ARG A 246 13.87 -24.76 6.20
N LYS A 247 12.95 -24.72 7.18
CA LYS A 247 12.13 -25.89 7.51
C LYS A 247 11.20 -26.18 6.33
N GLU A 248 11.35 -27.35 5.73
CA GLU A 248 10.36 -27.97 4.85
C GLU A 248 9.15 -28.44 5.70
N SER A 249 8.45 -27.50 6.32
CA SER A 249 7.13 -27.76 6.85
C SER A 249 6.20 -27.98 5.67
N LYS A 250 5.43 -29.07 5.68
CA LYS A 250 4.28 -29.20 4.76
C LYS A 250 3.38 -27.99 4.98
N SER A 251 3.29 -27.13 3.98
CA SER A 251 2.41 -25.95 3.97
C SER A 251 0.99 -26.40 4.28
N SER A 252 0.39 -25.81 5.32
CA SER A 252 -1.02 -25.99 5.65
C SER A 252 -1.75 -24.67 5.53
N THR A 253 -3.06 -24.72 5.32
CA THR A 253 -3.95 -23.56 5.15
C THR A 253 -3.74 -22.51 6.25
N SER A 254 -3.59 -22.94 7.51
CA SER A 254 -3.33 -22.05 8.64
C SER A 254 -1.89 -21.52 8.68
N THR A 255 -0.89 -22.31 8.27
CA THR A 255 0.50 -21.84 8.14
C THR A 255 0.60 -20.73 7.10
N ASN A 256 -0.13 -20.85 5.98
CA ASN A 256 -0.16 -19.85 4.92
C ASN A 256 -0.80 -18.55 5.41
N LEU A 257 -2.00 -18.62 6.01
CA LEU A 257 -2.67 -17.44 6.57
C LEU A 257 -1.81 -16.71 7.64
N VAL A 258 -1.20 -17.46 8.58
CA VAL A 258 -0.32 -16.88 9.61
C VAL A 258 0.89 -16.16 9.01
N SER A 259 1.40 -16.60 7.86
CA SER A 259 2.54 -15.94 7.20
C SER A 259 2.24 -14.50 6.75
N TYR A 260 1.01 -14.21 6.31
CA TYR A 260 0.58 -12.85 5.98
C TYR A 260 0.48 -11.99 7.24
N SER A 261 -0.18 -12.48 8.30
CA SER A 261 -0.29 -11.76 9.58
C SER A 261 1.09 -11.38 10.16
N VAL A 262 2.06 -12.30 10.09
CA VAL A 262 3.44 -12.04 10.57
C VAL A 262 4.15 -10.99 9.72
N VAL A 263 4.10 -11.10 8.39
CA VAL A 263 4.75 -10.14 7.49
C VAL A 263 4.11 -8.75 7.62
N ASN A 264 2.78 -8.66 7.58
CA ASN A 264 2.06 -7.39 7.71
C ASN A 264 2.32 -6.72 9.06
N PHE A 265 2.35 -7.50 10.16
CA PHE A 265 2.68 -6.98 11.48
C PHE A 265 4.11 -6.41 11.52
N LEU A 266 5.11 -7.17 11.05
CA LEU A 266 6.50 -6.71 11.03
C LEU A 266 6.70 -5.47 10.13
N THR A 267 6.01 -5.41 8.98
CA THR A 267 6.01 -4.23 8.11
C THR A 267 5.42 -3.01 8.82
N TRP A 268 4.31 -3.17 9.55
CA TRP A 268 3.72 -2.08 10.33
C TRP A 268 4.59 -1.66 11.53
N GLN A 269 5.28 -2.58 12.21
CA GLN A 269 6.23 -2.21 13.26
C GLN A 269 7.44 -1.43 12.72
N GLY A 270 7.83 -1.62 11.44
CA GLY A 270 8.95 -0.90 10.82
C GLY A 270 8.62 0.50 10.28
N LEU A 271 7.36 0.73 9.87
CA LEU A 271 6.94 1.95 9.14
C LEU A 271 5.71 2.67 9.74
N GLY A 272 4.93 2.02 10.61
CA GLY A 272 3.65 2.53 11.10
C GLY A 272 3.75 3.82 11.91
N ASP A 273 4.88 4.08 12.56
CA ASP A 273 5.13 5.33 13.27
C ASP A 273 5.43 6.51 12.32
N ILE A 274 6.19 6.27 11.25
CA ILE A 274 6.40 7.23 10.14
C ILE A 274 5.07 7.54 9.46
N VAL A 275 4.33 6.51 9.08
CA VAL A 275 3.01 6.63 8.44
C VAL A 275 2.06 7.41 9.35
N ASN A 276 2.02 7.12 10.65
CA ASN A 276 1.19 7.86 11.61
C ASN A 276 1.66 9.30 11.82
N HIS A 277 2.96 9.59 11.81
CA HIS A 277 3.47 10.96 11.89
C HIS A 277 3.02 11.80 10.67
N TRP A 278 3.22 11.27 9.46
CA TRP A 278 2.78 11.91 8.21
C TRP A 278 1.25 12.04 8.10
N ARG A 279 0.49 10.99 8.47
CA ARG A 279 -0.99 11.06 8.55
C ARG A 279 -1.45 12.21 9.45
N VAL A 280 -0.84 12.36 10.63
CA VAL A 280 -1.29 13.35 11.63
C VAL A 280 -0.81 14.77 11.29
N GLU A 281 0.45 14.94 10.89
CA GLU A 281 1.08 16.27 10.69
C GLU A 281 1.05 16.77 9.23
N THR A 282 0.81 15.90 8.22
CA THR A 282 0.70 16.29 6.79
C THR A 282 -0.71 16.11 6.21
N LEU A 283 -1.45 15.06 6.60
CA LEU A 283 -2.80 14.78 6.08
C LEU A 283 -3.95 15.26 6.98
N ASP A 284 -3.66 15.81 8.17
CA ASP A 284 -4.62 16.16 9.24
C ASP A 284 -5.46 14.97 9.81
N LEU A 285 -5.08 13.72 9.54
CA LEU A 285 -5.86 12.52 9.85
C LEU A 285 -5.68 11.99 11.29
N GLU A 286 -6.26 10.82 11.56
CA GLU A 286 -5.96 10.02 12.76
C GLU A 286 -4.83 9.03 12.54
N ALA A 287 -3.90 8.96 13.50
CA ALA A 287 -2.98 7.83 13.61
C ALA A 287 -3.78 6.52 13.79
N VAL A 288 -3.40 5.49 13.05
CA VAL A 288 -3.99 4.16 13.08
C VAL A 288 -3.35 3.33 14.21
N PRO A 289 -4.12 2.62 15.05
CA PRO A 289 -3.60 1.71 16.06
C PRO A 289 -2.69 0.61 15.48
N SER A 290 -1.71 0.18 16.29
CA SER A 290 -0.76 -0.88 15.92
C SER A 290 -1.38 -2.26 15.71
N THR A 291 -2.62 -2.47 16.17
CA THR A 291 -3.43 -3.66 15.96
C THR A 291 -4.19 -3.64 14.62
N GLU A 292 -4.53 -2.47 14.10
CA GLU A 292 -5.36 -2.32 12.90
C GLU A 292 -4.53 -2.04 11.63
N GLY A 293 -3.44 -1.29 11.76
CA GLY A 293 -2.49 -0.98 10.68
C GLY A 293 -2.07 -2.18 9.81
N PRO A 294 -1.71 -3.34 10.38
CA PRO A 294 -1.37 -4.55 9.62
C PRO A 294 -2.50 -5.11 8.74
N HIS A 295 -3.76 -4.77 9.03
CA HIS A 295 -4.93 -5.39 8.40
C HIS A 295 -5.79 -4.41 7.58
N LEU A 296 -5.39 -3.13 7.48
CA LEU A 296 -6.18 -2.08 6.82
C LEU A 296 -6.71 -2.47 5.43
N VAL A 297 -5.85 -3.00 4.56
CA VAL A 297 -6.23 -3.38 3.18
C VAL A 297 -7.34 -4.43 3.16
N GLU A 298 -7.30 -5.38 4.10
CA GLU A 298 -8.24 -6.51 4.20
C GLU A 298 -9.54 -6.07 4.90
N SER A 299 -9.42 -5.33 6.01
CA SER A 299 -10.55 -4.79 6.79
C SER A 299 -11.40 -3.79 5.99
N LEU A 300 -10.75 -2.95 5.17
CA LEU A 300 -11.42 -2.01 4.25
C LEU A 300 -11.92 -2.68 2.96
N LYS A 301 -11.52 -3.94 2.69
CA LYS A 301 -11.76 -4.66 1.43
C LYS A 301 -11.37 -3.85 0.20
N VAL A 302 -10.16 -3.26 0.22
CA VAL A 302 -9.68 -2.40 -0.87
C VAL A 302 -9.64 -3.22 -2.16
N PRO A 303 -10.28 -2.76 -3.26
CA PRO A 303 -10.23 -3.44 -4.55
C PRO A 303 -8.79 -3.76 -4.98
N PHE A 304 -8.56 -4.99 -5.44
CA PHE A 304 -7.21 -5.50 -5.71
C PHE A 304 -7.17 -6.32 -7.00
N THR A 305 -6.29 -5.97 -7.94
CA THR A 305 -6.03 -6.76 -9.16
C THR A 305 -4.64 -7.41 -9.11
N TYR A 306 -4.58 -8.72 -9.32
CA TYR A 306 -3.34 -9.44 -9.55
C TYR A 306 -3.05 -9.58 -11.05
N CYS A 307 -1.88 -9.08 -11.47
CA CYS A 307 -1.45 -9.04 -12.86
C CYS A 307 -0.65 -10.29 -13.26
N TRP A 308 -1.22 -11.47 -12.99
CA TRP A 308 -0.71 -12.76 -13.43
C TRP A 308 -1.76 -13.60 -14.14
N SER A 309 -1.32 -14.58 -14.92
CA SER A 309 -2.21 -15.51 -15.64
C SER A 309 -3.07 -16.34 -14.68
N PRO A 310 -4.42 -16.28 -14.75
CA PRO A 310 -5.29 -17.21 -14.03
C PRO A 310 -5.11 -18.66 -14.49
N SER A 311 -4.59 -18.89 -15.70
CA SER A 311 -4.21 -20.22 -16.21
C SER A 311 -2.95 -20.80 -15.55
N LEU A 312 -2.16 -19.97 -14.86
CA LEU A 312 -0.95 -20.35 -14.12
C LEU A 312 -1.17 -20.35 -12.60
N VAL A 313 -1.81 -19.30 -12.07
CA VAL A 313 -2.20 -19.20 -10.65
C VAL A 313 -3.66 -18.74 -10.60
N ALA A 314 -4.57 -19.71 -10.53
CA ALA A 314 -6.00 -19.45 -10.38
C ALA A 314 -6.31 -18.68 -9.08
N LYS A 315 -7.37 -17.87 -9.11
CA LYS A 315 -7.87 -17.15 -7.93
C LYS A 315 -8.19 -18.13 -6.79
N PRO A 316 -7.57 -18.00 -5.60
CA PRO A 316 -7.94 -18.75 -4.41
C PRO A 316 -9.43 -18.61 -4.04
N SER A 317 -10.04 -19.70 -3.61
CA SER A 317 -11.47 -19.76 -3.26
C SER A 317 -11.83 -19.02 -1.97
N ASP A 318 -10.84 -18.57 -1.19
CA ASP A 318 -11.00 -17.74 0.00
C ASP A 318 -10.87 -16.21 -0.29
N TRP A 319 -10.59 -15.82 -1.54
CA TRP A 319 -10.59 -14.41 -1.96
C TRP A 319 -11.98 -13.95 -2.41
N GLY A 320 -12.44 -12.84 -1.82
CA GLY A 320 -13.74 -12.23 -2.14
C GLY A 320 -13.81 -11.58 -3.54
N GLU A 321 -14.99 -11.07 -3.89
CA GLU A 321 -15.28 -10.46 -5.20
C GLU A 321 -14.50 -9.17 -5.49
N HIS A 322 -13.92 -8.54 -4.47
CA HIS A 322 -13.08 -7.34 -4.58
C HIS A 322 -11.63 -7.64 -4.99
N ILE A 323 -11.25 -8.91 -5.15
CA ILE A 323 -9.90 -9.34 -5.55
C ILE A 323 -9.99 -10.09 -6.88
N ASP A 324 -9.35 -9.59 -7.92
CA ASP A 324 -9.34 -10.19 -9.26
C ASP A 324 -7.96 -10.74 -9.65
N VAL A 325 -7.94 -11.68 -10.59
CA VAL A 325 -6.74 -12.20 -11.26
C VAL A 325 -6.97 -12.05 -12.76
N CYS A 326 -6.31 -11.06 -13.38
CA CYS A 326 -6.73 -10.54 -14.68
C CYS A 326 -5.93 -11.11 -15.87
N GLY A 327 -4.73 -11.62 -15.65
CA GLY A 327 -3.75 -11.94 -16.70
C GLY A 327 -2.45 -11.14 -16.53
N PHE A 328 -1.38 -11.59 -17.19
CA PHE A 328 -0.11 -10.85 -17.21
C PHE A 328 -0.21 -9.58 -18.08
N PHE A 329 0.44 -8.49 -17.65
CA PHE A 329 0.46 -7.23 -18.40
C PHE A 329 1.60 -7.24 -19.43
N PHE A 330 1.29 -7.67 -20.64
CA PHE A 330 2.22 -7.59 -21.77
C PHE A 330 2.12 -6.24 -22.49
N ARG A 331 3.17 -5.96 -23.27
CA ARG A 331 3.24 -4.92 -24.29
C ARG A 331 3.69 -5.59 -25.58
N ASP A 332 3.33 -5.04 -26.73
CA ASP A 332 3.85 -5.48 -28.02
C ASP A 332 5.40 -5.49 -28.02
N PRO A 333 6.05 -6.47 -28.67
CA PRO A 333 7.50 -6.49 -28.80
C PRO A 333 8.00 -5.21 -29.49
N PRO A 334 9.04 -4.53 -28.96
CA PRO A 334 9.61 -3.39 -29.64
C PRO A 334 10.23 -3.82 -30.98
N SER A 335 10.15 -2.94 -31.99
CA SER A 335 10.89 -3.15 -33.24
C SER A 335 12.39 -3.15 -32.92
N TYR A 336 13.04 -4.31 -33.07
CA TYR A 336 14.42 -4.54 -32.67
C TYR A 336 15.16 -5.25 -33.81
N THR A 337 16.27 -4.64 -34.23
CA THR A 337 17.22 -5.28 -35.16
C THR A 337 18.38 -5.81 -34.32
N PRO A 338 18.62 -7.14 -34.27
CA PRO A 338 19.77 -7.68 -33.56
C PRO A 338 21.08 -7.25 -34.23
N PRO A 339 22.16 -7.05 -33.47
CA PRO A 339 23.51 -6.97 -34.01
C PRO A 339 23.89 -8.17 -34.90
N ASP A 340 24.74 -7.94 -35.90
CA ASP A 340 25.12 -8.93 -36.92
C ASP A 340 25.78 -10.20 -36.35
N ASP A 341 26.44 -10.09 -35.19
CA ASP A 341 27.08 -11.19 -34.47
C ASP A 341 26.06 -12.07 -33.74
N LEU A 342 25.12 -11.47 -33.00
CA LEU A 342 23.98 -12.15 -32.38
C LEU A 342 23.10 -12.83 -33.45
N ALA A 343 22.81 -12.13 -34.55
CA ALA A 343 22.05 -12.69 -35.67
C ALA A 343 22.74 -13.93 -36.26
N ARG A 344 24.07 -13.84 -36.48
CA ARG A 344 24.89 -14.95 -36.98
C ARG A 344 24.92 -16.13 -36.01
N PHE A 345 25.13 -15.88 -34.71
CA PHE A 345 25.13 -16.91 -33.67
C PHE A 345 23.78 -17.65 -33.58
N LEU A 346 22.67 -16.91 -33.60
CA LEU A 346 21.33 -17.51 -33.60
C LEU A 346 21.12 -18.39 -34.86
N SER A 347 21.61 -17.96 -36.02
CA SER A 347 21.49 -18.71 -37.28
C SER A 347 22.43 -19.91 -37.44
N SER A 348 23.54 -19.98 -36.69
CA SER A 348 24.63 -20.94 -36.95
C SER A 348 24.41 -22.36 -36.42
N GLY A 349 23.27 -22.67 -35.81
CA GLY A 349 23.02 -24.00 -35.25
C GLY A 349 21.69 -24.13 -34.49
N PRO A 350 21.52 -25.15 -33.63
CA PRO A 350 20.31 -25.33 -32.84
C PRO A 350 19.99 -24.11 -31.96
N ARG A 351 18.70 -23.87 -31.67
CA ARG A 351 18.27 -22.76 -30.81
C ARG A 351 18.98 -22.83 -29.44
N PRO A 352 19.68 -21.77 -29.01
CA PRO A 352 20.36 -21.75 -27.72
C PRO A 352 19.36 -21.65 -26.56
N ILE A 353 19.83 -21.84 -25.33
CA ILE A 353 19.11 -21.40 -24.12
C ILE A 353 19.48 -19.97 -23.75
N TYR A 354 18.59 -19.24 -23.06
CA TYR A 354 18.93 -17.97 -22.41
C TYR A 354 19.35 -18.21 -20.96
N ILE A 355 20.37 -17.49 -20.48
CA ILE A 355 20.73 -17.43 -19.05
C ILE A 355 20.90 -15.97 -18.62
N GLY A 356 20.14 -15.52 -17.62
CA GLY A 356 20.27 -14.15 -17.09
C GLY A 356 19.59 -13.92 -15.75
N PHE A 357 20.37 -13.51 -14.75
CA PHE A 357 19.87 -13.26 -13.38
C PHE A 357 19.39 -11.82 -13.13
N GLY A 358 19.33 -10.97 -14.16
CA GLY A 358 18.95 -9.55 -14.02
C GLY A 358 20.00 -8.74 -13.24
N SER A 359 19.63 -7.60 -12.70
CA SER A 359 20.55 -6.70 -11.97
C SER A 359 20.77 -7.12 -10.50
N ILE A 360 21.05 -8.39 -10.25
CA ILE A 360 21.27 -8.92 -8.90
C ILE A 360 22.73 -8.74 -8.48
N VAL A 361 22.94 -8.14 -7.31
CA VAL A 361 24.27 -8.00 -6.69
C VAL A 361 24.65 -9.32 -6.03
N VAL A 362 25.53 -10.10 -6.68
CA VAL A 362 26.05 -11.37 -6.18
C VAL A 362 27.45 -11.16 -5.60
N GLY A 363 27.72 -11.68 -4.40
CA GLY A 363 29.02 -11.52 -3.72
C GLY A 363 30.18 -12.28 -4.35
N ASP A 364 29.90 -13.31 -5.15
CA ASP A 364 30.86 -14.08 -5.94
C ASP A 364 30.31 -14.28 -7.37
N ALA A 365 30.50 -13.26 -8.22
CA ALA A 365 30.08 -13.30 -9.61
C ALA A 365 30.98 -14.21 -10.46
N GLU A 366 32.26 -14.39 -10.10
CA GLU A 366 33.21 -15.24 -10.82
C GLU A 366 32.89 -16.73 -10.62
N GLY A 367 32.64 -17.15 -9.38
CA GLY A 367 32.18 -18.51 -9.06
C GLY A 367 30.85 -18.84 -9.73
N LEU A 368 29.89 -17.92 -9.73
CA LEU A 368 28.61 -18.11 -10.43
C LEU A 368 28.78 -18.20 -11.95
N MET A 369 29.63 -17.37 -12.57
CA MET A 369 29.91 -17.46 -14.01
C MET A 369 30.61 -18.78 -14.37
N SER A 370 31.63 -19.17 -13.62
CA SER A 370 32.33 -20.46 -13.77
C SER A 370 31.36 -21.65 -13.65
N MET A 371 30.41 -21.57 -12.72
CA MET A 371 29.36 -22.57 -12.52
C MET A 371 28.37 -22.64 -13.69
N VAL A 372 27.96 -21.49 -14.24
CA VAL A 372 27.09 -21.40 -15.43
C VAL A 372 27.77 -22.00 -16.65
N LEU A 373 29.02 -21.59 -16.95
CA LEU A 373 29.79 -22.10 -18.09
C LEU A 373 30.02 -23.62 -17.98
N SER A 374 30.32 -24.11 -16.78
CA SER A 374 30.44 -25.54 -16.50
C SER A 374 29.13 -26.31 -16.71
N ALA A 375 27.98 -25.71 -16.37
CA ALA A 375 26.66 -26.34 -16.55
C ALA A 375 26.23 -26.41 -18.02
N VAL A 376 26.43 -25.32 -18.78
CA VAL A 376 26.16 -25.26 -20.22
C VAL A 376 26.98 -26.33 -20.96
N LYS A 377 28.28 -26.43 -20.63
CA LYS A 377 29.18 -27.43 -21.20
C LYS A 377 28.81 -28.87 -20.81
N ALA A 378 28.30 -29.09 -19.59
CA ALA A 378 27.86 -30.41 -19.14
C ALA A 378 26.55 -30.86 -19.83
N ALA A 379 25.60 -29.94 -20.03
CA ALA A 379 24.36 -30.21 -20.73
C ALA A 379 24.52 -30.32 -22.26
N GLY A 380 25.65 -29.87 -22.82
CA GLY A 380 25.95 -29.96 -24.26
C GLY A 380 25.10 -29.02 -25.12
N VAL A 381 24.78 -27.81 -24.62
CA VAL A 381 23.87 -26.86 -25.28
C VAL A 381 24.58 -25.56 -25.65
N ARG A 382 24.05 -24.86 -26.66
CA ARG A 382 24.43 -23.47 -26.94
C ARG A 382 23.71 -22.51 -25.98
N ALA A 383 24.33 -21.42 -25.57
CA ALA A 383 23.75 -20.46 -24.63
C ALA A 383 23.98 -18.99 -25.02
N VAL A 384 22.95 -18.17 -24.80
CA VAL A 384 23.01 -16.71 -24.77
C VAL A 384 23.01 -16.27 -23.31
N ILE A 385 24.11 -15.67 -22.85
CA ILE A 385 24.30 -15.26 -21.46
C ILE A 385 24.20 -13.73 -21.35
N SER A 386 23.27 -13.23 -20.53
CA SER A 386 23.17 -11.78 -20.28
C SER A 386 24.25 -11.30 -19.33
N ARG A 387 24.99 -10.25 -19.73
CA ARG A 387 26.08 -9.64 -18.94
C ARG A 387 25.61 -8.91 -17.67
N GLY A 388 24.30 -8.72 -17.46
CA GLY A 388 23.72 -7.74 -16.51
C GLY A 388 23.96 -7.93 -14.99
N TRP A 389 24.64 -8.99 -14.57
CA TRP A 389 25.00 -9.30 -13.17
C TRP A 389 26.52 -9.51 -12.97
N SER A 390 27.31 -9.42 -14.05
CA SER A 390 28.75 -9.69 -14.01
C SER A 390 29.49 -8.88 -15.08
N ASN A 391 30.39 -7.99 -14.67
CA ASN A 391 31.33 -7.29 -15.57
C ASN A 391 32.44 -8.23 -16.11
N LEU A 392 32.18 -9.52 -16.17
CA LEU A 392 33.12 -10.58 -16.51
C LEU A 392 32.94 -10.98 -17.96
N THR A 393 33.99 -10.83 -18.74
CA THR A 393 34.11 -11.39 -20.10
C THR A 393 34.86 -12.71 -20.02
N ALA A 394 34.19 -13.82 -20.31
CA ALA A 394 34.87 -15.01 -20.81
C ALA A 394 34.99 -14.92 -22.33
N ASP A 395 35.91 -15.68 -22.93
CA ASP A 395 36.05 -15.73 -24.39
C ASP A 395 34.76 -16.27 -25.03
N GLU A 396 34.28 -15.58 -26.07
CA GLU A 396 33.14 -16.02 -26.88
C GLU A 396 33.51 -17.27 -27.70
N SER A 397 32.56 -18.18 -27.89
CA SER A 397 32.76 -19.43 -28.64
C SER A 397 31.55 -19.76 -29.51
N ASP A 398 31.68 -20.72 -30.42
CA ASP A 398 30.60 -21.13 -31.34
C ASP A 398 29.30 -21.57 -30.62
N ASP A 399 29.41 -21.94 -29.33
CA ASP A 399 28.32 -22.34 -28.44
C ASP A 399 27.93 -21.26 -27.40
N LEU A 400 28.70 -20.17 -27.24
CA LEU A 400 28.53 -19.18 -26.17
C LEU A 400 28.54 -17.74 -26.68
N PHE A 401 27.42 -17.04 -26.51
CA PHE A 401 27.28 -15.62 -26.87
C PHE A 401 26.90 -14.76 -25.66
N PHE A 402 27.66 -13.69 -25.39
CA PHE A 402 27.41 -12.79 -24.26
C PHE A 402 26.60 -11.56 -24.68
N VAL A 403 25.29 -11.55 -24.43
CA VAL A 403 24.40 -10.44 -24.84
C VAL A 403 24.43 -9.26 -23.85
N GLY A 404 24.39 -8.04 -24.41
CA GLY A 404 24.14 -6.80 -23.67
C GLY A 404 22.65 -6.57 -23.40
N ASP A 405 22.18 -5.33 -23.56
CA ASP A 405 20.74 -5.03 -23.52
C ASP A 405 20.04 -5.54 -24.79
N CYS A 406 18.98 -6.32 -24.61
CA CYS A 406 18.24 -6.97 -25.68
C CYS A 406 16.81 -7.27 -25.20
N PRO A 407 15.75 -6.85 -25.92
CA PRO A 407 14.36 -7.07 -25.48
C PRO A 407 14.05 -8.56 -25.32
N HIS A 408 13.67 -8.97 -24.10
CA HIS A 408 13.25 -10.35 -23.84
C HIS A 408 12.02 -10.74 -24.69
N GLU A 409 11.15 -9.78 -25.00
CA GLU A 409 9.99 -9.96 -25.86
C GLU A 409 10.36 -10.41 -27.29
N TRP A 410 11.57 -10.07 -27.75
CA TRP A 410 12.14 -10.52 -29.03
C TRP A 410 13.02 -11.77 -28.85
N LEU A 411 13.96 -11.72 -27.90
CA LEU A 411 14.97 -12.76 -27.72
C LEU A 411 14.38 -14.12 -27.34
N PHE A 412 13.33 -14.15 -26.51
CA PHE A 412 12.75 -15.42 -26.06
C PHE A 412 12.02 -16.18 -27.17
N GLN A 413 11.69 -15.53 -28.30
CA GLN A 413 11.17 -16.22 -29.49
C GLN A 413 12.24 -17.10 -30.18
N GLN A 414 13.52 -16.79 -29.97
CA GLN A 414 14.66 -17.43 -30.65
C GLN A 414 15.31 -18.57 -29.85
N VAL A 415 14.98 -18.72 -28.56
CA VAL A 415 15.63 -19.68 -27.64
C VAL A 415 14.79 -20.96 -27.43
N ALA A 416 15.44 -22.01 -26.91
CA ALA A 416 14.80 -23.29 -26.60
C ALA A 416 14.27 -23.37 -25.16
N ALA A 417 14.93 -22.70 -24.22
CA ALA A 417 14.57 -22.61 -22.80
C ALA A 417 15.19 -21.36 -22.15
N VAL A 418 14.72 -20.99 -20.96
CA VAL A 418 15.12 -19.79 -20.23
C VAL A 418 15.57 -20.17 -18.81
N VAL A 419 16.74 -19.70 -18.39
CA VAL A 419 17.24 -19.80 -17.01
C VAL A 419 17.33 -18.39 -16.43
N HIS A 420 16.65 -18.12 -15.32
CA HIS A 420 16.66 -16.79 -14.72
C HIS A 420 16.37 -16.75 -13.21
N HIS A 421 16.58 -15.58 -12.62
CA HIS A 421 16.36 -15.32 -11.19
C HIS A 421 14.93 -15.56 -10.70
N GLY A 422 13.91 -15.39 -11.57
CA GLY A 422 12.51 -15.70 -11.24
C GLY A 422 11.58 -14.52 -11.01
N GLY A 423 11.99 -13.27 -11.25
CA GLY A 423 11.11 -12.11 -11.08
C GLY A 423 9.94 -12.10 -12.06
N ALA A 424 8.74 -11.75 -11.57
CA ALA A 424 7.45 -11.91 -12.25
C ALA A 424 7.44 -11.65 -13.76
N GLY A 425 7.95 -10.49 -14.21
CA GLY A 425 7.93 -10.10 -15.62
C GLY A 425 8.81 -10.97 -16.54
N THR A 426 9.92 -11.52 -16.03
CA THR A 426 10.78 -12.42 -16.81
C THR A 426 10.13 -13.79 -16.95
N THR A 427 9.56 -14.30 -15.85
CA THR A 427 8.77 -15.53 -15.81
C THR A 427 7.58 -15.44 -16.77
N ALA A 428 6.83 -14.34 -16.73
CA ALA A 428 5.71 -14.07 -17.64
C ALA A 428 6.14 -14.08 -19.11
N CYS A 429 7.27 -13.44 -19.43
CA CYS A 429 7.80 -13.38 -20.80
C CYS A 429 8.24 -14.76 -21.32
N GLY A 430 8.93 -15.57 -20.51
CA GLY A 430 9.34 -16.92 -20.90
C GLY A 430 8.13 -17.81 -21.22
N LEU A 431 7.15 -17.82 -20.33
CA LEU A 431 5.93 -18.61 -20.50
C LEU A 431 5.04 -18.10 -21.65
N ARG A 432 5.02 -16.78 -21.94
CA ARG A 432 4.27 -16.19 -23.06
C ARG A 432 4.74 -16.67 -24.44
N TYR A 433 6.01 -17.03 -24.57
CA TYR A 433 6.60 -17.58 -25.80
C TYR A 433 6.80 -19.10 -25.75
N GLY A 434 6.28 -19.78 -24.71
CA GLY A 434 6.33 -21.22 -24.58
C GLY A 434 7.71 -21.78 -24.21
N CYS A 435 8.59 -20.96 -23.63
CA CYS A 435 9.90 -21.39 -23.17
C CYS A 435 9.80 -22.10 -21.81
N PRO A 436 10.26 -23.36 -21.68
CA PRO A 436 10.51 -23.98 -20.39
C PRO A 436 11.48 -23.13 -19.56
N THR A 437 11.14 -22.93 -18.29
CA THR A 437 11.71 -21.86 -17.46
C THR A 437 12.31 -22.44 -16.17
N ALA A 438 13.63 -22.42 -16.04
CA ALA A 438 14.35 -22.81 -14.82
C ALA A 438 14.61 -21.59 -13.93
N ILE A 439 14.25 -21.69 -12.65
CA ILE A 439 14.27 -20.57 -11.71
C ILE A 439 15.31 -20.79 -10.60
N VAL A 440 16.25 -19.84 -10.51
CA VAL A 440 17.33 -19.76 -9.50
C VAL A 440 17.01 -18.58 -8.57
N PRO A 441 16.21 -18.76 -7.51
CA PRO A 441 15.77 -17.65 -6.68
C PRO A 441 16.86 -17.18 -5.69
N PHE A 442 16.90 -15.87 -5.49
CA PHE A 442 17.77 -15.17 -4.54
C PHE A 442 16.97 -14.51 -3.41
N PHE A 443 15.83 -13.87 -3.70
CA PHE A 443 14.99 -13.15 -2.73
C PHE A 443 13.55 -12.92 -3.22
N GLY A 444 12.68 -12.38 -2.36
CA GLY A 444 11.39 -11.80 -2.78
C GLY A 444 10.35 -12.81 -3.28
N ASP A 445 9.74 -12.52 -4.42
CA ASP A 445 8.72 -13.33 -5.11
C ASP A 445 9.31 -14.53 -5.87
N GLN A 446 10.61 -14.50 -6.17
CA GLN A 446 11.32 -15.48 -6.98
C GLN A 446 11.10 -16.95 -6.55
N PRO A 447 11.10 -17.32 -5.23
CA PRO A 447 10.83 -18.69 -4.81
C PRO A 447 9.38 -19.13 -5.04
N PHE A 448 8.42 -18.19 -5.01
CA PHE A 448 7.02 -18.46 -5.32
C PHE A 448 6.89 -18.78 -6.81
N TRP A 449 7.46 -17.98 -7.70
CA TRP A 449 7.45 -18.25 -9.15
C TRP A 449 8.10 -19.57 -9.52
N GLY A 450 9.26 -19.89 -8.94
CA GLY A 450 9.90 -21.20 -9.13
C GLY A 450 9.02 -22.38 -8.70
N THR A 451 8.27 -22.22 -7.61
CA THR A 451 7.31 -23.24 -7.15
C THR A 451 6.11 -23.37 -8.11
N VAL A 452 5.59 -22.24 -8.58
CA VAL A 452 4.46 -22.14 -9.52
C VAL A 452 4.78 -22.74 -10.90
N VAL A 453 5.93 -22.40 -11.48
CA VAL A 453 6.36 -22.93 -12.79
C VAL A 453 6.57 -24.45 -12.74
N ASN A 454 7.18 -24.95 -11.66
CA ASN A 454 7.32 -26.38 -11.42
C ASN A 454 5.96 -27.08 -11.23
N ALA A 455 5.02 -26.48 -10.49
CA ALA A 455 3.68 -27.03 -10.31
C ALA A 455 2.86 -27.07 -11.61
N ALA A 456 3.13 -26.16 -12.56
CA ALA A 456 2.56 -26.17 -13.90
C ALA A 456 3.27 -27.14 -14.88
N GLY A 457 4.37 -27.79 -14.46
CA GLY A 457 5.18 -28.66 -15.32
C GLY A 457 6.00 -27.93 -16.39
N ALA A 458 6.02 -26.59 -16.38
CA ALA A 458 6.71 -25.75 -17.38
C ALA A 458 8.18 -25.45 -17.03
N GLY A 459 8.74 -26.15 -16.03
CA GLY A 459 10.13 -26.04 -15.61
C GLY A 459 10.45 -26.95 -14.41
N PRO A 460 11.74 -27.10 -14.06
CA PRO A 460 12.19 -27.93 -12.94
C PRO A 460 11.85 -27.29 -11.58
N PRO A 461 11.97 -28.06 -10.48
CA PRO A 461 11.93 -27.52 -9.12
C PRO A 461 12.92 -26.35 -8.94
N PRO A 462 12.58 -25.31 -8.17
CA PRO A 462 13.45 -24.15 -7.97
C PRO A 462 14.82 -24.54 -7.41
N LEU A 463 15.85 -23.79 -7.80
CA LEU A 463 17.25 -24.02 -7.41
C LEU A 463 17.77 -22.88 -6.51
N PRO A 464 17.53 -22.91 -5.18
CA PRO A 464 18.01 -21.85 -4.29
C PRO A 464 19.51 -21.63 -4.42
N TYR A 465 19.91 -20.36 -4.60
CA TYR A 465 21.29 -19.95 -4.90
C TYR A 465 22.32 -20.56 -3.93
N GLU A 466 22.00 -20.65 -2.63
CA GLU A 466 22.86 -21.20 -1.58
C GLU A 466 23.15 -22.70 -1.72
N SER A 467 22.48 -23.36 -2.66
CA SER A 467 22.56 -24.79 -2.93
C SER A 467 22.85 -25.11 -4.41
N LEU A 468 23.10 -24.09 -5.23
CA LEU A 468 23.35 -24.22 -6.66
C LEU A 468 24.70 -24.90 -6.92
N THR A 469 24.73 -25.81 -7.89
CA THR A 469 25.98 -26.38 -8.44
C THR A 469 25.86 -26.49 -9.96
N SER A 470 26.98 -26.62 -10.67
CA SER A 470 26.96 -26.76 -12.13
C SER A 470 26.23 -28.03 -12.58
N GLN A 471 26.30 -29.12 -11.80
CA GLN A 471 25.58 -30.36 -12.07
C GLN A 471 24.06 -30.19 -11.88
N ARG A 472 23.63 -29.50 -10.81
CA ARG A 472 22.20 -29.22 -10.59
C ARG A 472 21.63 -28.27 -11.65
N LEU A 473 22.43 -27.30 -12.10
CA LEU A 473 22.06 -26.39 -13.18
C LEU A 473 21.99 -27.10 -14.54
N ALA A 474 22.93 -28.02 -14.84
CA ALA A 474 22.86 -28.86 -16.03
C ALA A 474 21.60 -29.73 -16.04
N GLN A 475 21.30 -30.41 -14.93
CA GLN A 475 20.07 -31.20 -14.77
C GLN A 475 18.79 -30.36 -14.93
N ALA A 476 18.80 -29.09 -14.51
CA ALA A 476 17.68 -28.17 -14.71
C ALA A 476 17.53 -27.75 -16.19
N ILE A 477 18.64 -27.56 -16.91
CA ILE A 477 18.66 -27.30 -18.35
C ILE A 477 18.13 -28.52 -19.11
N GLU A 478 18.63 -29.72 -18.79
CA GLU A 478 18.19 -31.00 -19.37
C GLU A 478 16.67 -31.19 -19.15
N PHE A 479 16.17 -30.95 -17.93
CA PHE A 479 14.74 -31.03 -17.61
C PHE A 479 13.88 -30.06 -18.44
N CYS A 480 14.37 -28.83 -18.65
CA CYS A 480 13.70 -27.84 -19.52
C CYS A 480 13.63 -28.31 -20.99
N LEU A 481 14.57 -29.12 -21.46
CA LEU A 481 14.61 -29.57 -22.86
C LEU A 481 13.78 -30.85 -23.12
N LEU A 482 13.27 -31.51 -22.07
CA LEU A 482 12.38 -32.66 -22.20
C LEU A 482 11.10 -32.32 -23.02
N PRO A 483 10.62 -33.23 -23.88
CA PRO A 483 9.41 -32.99 -24.70
C PRO A 483 8.18 -32.61 -23.86
N THR A 484 7.97 -33.26 -22.71
CA THR A 484 6.84 -33.00 -21.81
C THR A 484 6.88 -31.61 -21.19
N THR A 485 8.06 -31.10 -20.82
CA THR A 485 8.23 -29.75 -20.26
C THR A 485 7.98 -28.69 -21.32
N ARG A 486 8.42 -28.95 -22.56
CA ARG A 486 8.17 -28.09 -23.74
C ARG A 486 6.69 -28.08 -24.15
N GLU A 487 6.02 -29.23 -24.10
CA GLU A 487 4.58 -29.34 -24.32
C GLU A 487 3.79 -28.54 -23.26
N ALA A 488 4.10 -28.73 -21.98
CA ALA A 488 3.45 -27.99 -20.88
C ALA A 488 3.63 -26.47 -21.02
N ALA A 489 4.84 -26.01 -21.35
CA ALA A 489 5.11 -24.60 -21.62
C ALA A 489 4.34 -24.07 -22.86
N SER A 490 4.24 -24.86 -23.94
CA SER A 490 3.48 -24.49 -25.14
C SER A 490 1.96 -24.41 -24.90
N VAL A 491 1.39 -25.39 -24.20
CA VAL A 491 -0.03 -25.40 -23.81
C VAL A 491 -0.36 -24.21 -22.90
N LEU A 492 0.54 -23.87 -21.97
CA LEU A 492 0.39 -22.67 -21.15
C LEU A 492 0.53 -21.38 -21.99
N ALA A 493 1.44 -21.33 -22.96
CA ALA A 493 1.57 -20.20 -23.88
C ALA A 493 0.30 -19.98 -24.72
N CYS A 494 -0.36 -21.03 -25.24
CA CYS A 494 -1.66 -20.91 -25.93
C CYS A 494 -2.72 -20.27 -25.02
N LYS A 495 -2.74 -20.60 -23.71
CA LYS A 495 -3.68 -20.03 -22.74
C LYS A 495 -3.35 -18.56 -22.44
N ILE A 496 -2.11 -18.26 -22.09
CA ILE A 496 -1.63 -16.89 -21.79
C ILE A 496 -1.82 -15.98 -23.01
N ALA A 497 -1.68 -16.48 -24.24
CA ALA A 497 -1.93 -15.72 -25.47
C ALA A 497 -3.41 -15.38 -25.72
N ALA A 498 -4.35 -16.02 -25.01
CA ALA A 498 -5.78 -15.72 -25.05
C ALA A 498 -6.26 -14.80 -23.91
N GLU A 499 -5.35 -14.38 -23.01
CA GLU A 499 -5.63 -13.51 -21.86
C GLU A 499 -5.24 -12.06 -22.18
N ASP A 500 -6.19 -11.12 -22.16
CA ASP A 500 -5.89 -9.67 -22.16
C ASP A 500 -5.80 -9.17 -20.71
N GLY A 501 -4.62 -9.37 -20.11
CA GLY A 501 -4.37 -8.97 -18.72
C GLY A 501 -4.58 -7.48 -18.46
N VAL A 502 -4.29 -6.62 -19.45
CA VAL A 502 -4.34 -5.17 -19.29
C VAL A 502 -5.79 -4.68 -19.37
N GLN A 503 -6.57 -5.10 -20.36
CA GLN A 503 -7.99 -4.71 -20.44
C GLN A 503 -8.79 -5.32 -19.28
N ASN A 504 -8.54 -6.59 -18.90
CA ASN A 504 -9.19 -7.20 -17.73
C ASN A 504 -8.92 -6.43 -16.43
N ALA A 505 -7.76 -5.76 -16.29
CA ALA A 505 -7.44 -4.92 -15.15
C ALA A 505 -8.11 -3.53 -15.22
N VAL A 506 -8.23 -2.93 -16.41
CA VAL A 506 -9.06 -1.74 -16.62
C VAL A 506 -10.52 -2.03 -16.27
N ASP A 507 -11.06 -3.17 -16.71
CA ASP A 507 -12.42 -3.61 -16.42
C ASP A 507 -12.65 -3.88 -14.92
N SER A 508 -11.64 -4.41 -14.20
CA SER A 508 -11.70 -4.56 -12.73
C SER A 508 -11.69 -3.20 -12.03
N PHE A 509 -10.79 -2.29 -12.43
CA PHE A 509 -10.76 -0.92 -11.92
C PHE A 509 -12.11 -0.22 -12.13
N HIS A 510 -12.63 -0.20 -13.36
CA HIS A 510 -13.93 0.40 -13.71
C HIS A 510 -15.14 -0.24 -13.03
N ARG A 511 -15.07 -1.55 -12.74
CA ARG A 511 -16.08 -2.27 -11.93
C ARG A 511 -16.02 -1.88 -10.45
N SER A 512 -14.83 -1.59 -9.93
CA SER A 512 -14.62 -1.18 -8.54
C SER A 512 -14.97 0.28 -8.24
N LEU A 513 -15.14 1.12 -9.27
CA LEU A 513 -15.48 2.53 -9.14
C LEU A 513 -16.98 2.76 -8.80
N PRO A 514 -17.33 3.59 -7.80
CA PRO A 514 -18.70 3.88 -7.43
C PRO A 514 -19.34 4.90 -8.38
N LYS A 515 -19.78 4.42 -9.55
CA LYS A 515 -20.29 5.22 -10.70
C LYS A 515 -21.30 6.30 -10.29
N GLU A 516 -22.32 5.97 -9.49
CA GLU A 516 -23.36 6.91 -9.04
C GLU A 516 -22.82 8.12 -8.24
N LEU A 517 -21.72 7.92 -7.49
CA LEU A 517 -21.05 9.00 -6.75
C LEU A 517 -20.12 9.82 -7.64
N LEU A 518 -19.57 9.21 -8.70
CA LEU A 518 -18.70 9.90 -9.66
C LEU A 518 -19.47 10.80 -10.62
N GLN A 519 -20.72 10.48 -10.97
CA GLN A 519 -21.51 11.28 -11.92
C GLN A 519 -21.93 12.64 -11.36
N CYS A 520 -21.74 13.71 -12.13
CA CYS A 520 -22.33 15.03 -11.89
C CYS A 520 -23.81 15.05 -12.28
N ASP A 521 -24.67 15.72 -11.49
CA ASP A 521 -26.13 15.73 -11.69
C ASP A 521 -26.58 16.64 -12.85
N PHE A 522 -25.67 17.43 -13.40
CA PHE A 522 -25.88 18.29 -14.58
C PHE A 522 -25.36 17.65 -15.87
N PHE A 523 -24.25 16.91 -15.75
CA PHE A 523 -23.45 16.38 -16.85
C PHE A 523 -22.94 14.99 -16.45
N PRO A 524 -23.70 13.91 -16.67
CA PRO A 524 -23.36 12.58 -16.17
C PRO A 524 -22.03 12.01 -16.66
N GLU A 525 -21.45 12.57 -17.72
CA GLU A 525 -20.12 12.28 -18.26
C GLU A 525 -18.97 13.00 -17.52
N GLU A 526 -19.28 13.99 -16.70
CA GLU A 526 -18.31 14.75 -15.92
C GLU A 526 -18.20 14.22 -14.49
N THR A 527 -16.98 14.17 -13.96
CA THR A 527 -16.76 13.76 -12.56
C THR A 527 -17.22 14.83 -11.57
N ALA A 528 -18.06 14.42 -10.63
CA ALA A 528 -18.47 15.20 -9.47
C ALA A 528 -17.32 15.38 -8.48
N VAL A 529 -16.94 16.64 -8.26
CA VAL A 529 -15.84 17.06 -7.37
C VAL A 529 -16.37 17.94 -6.24
N TRP A 530 -17.47 18.64 -6.49
CA TRP A 530 -18.14 19.56 -5.58
C TRP A 530 -19.56 19.11 -5.31
N SER A 531 -20.14 19.63 -4.23
CA SER A 531 -21.54 19.41 -3.91
C SER A 531 -22.15 20.57 -3.11
N TYR A 532 -23.44 20.77 -3.29
CA TYR A 532 -24.28 21.73 -2.57
C TYR A 532 -25.32 20.98 -1.73
N GLY A 533 -25.73 21.51 -0.58
CA GLY A 533 -26.71 20.87 0.31
C GLY A 533 -26.10 19.74 1.18
N ARG A 534 -26.94 18.80 1.64
CA ARG A 534 -26.54 17.62 2.45
C ARG A 534 -27.51 16.44 2.33
N GLY A 535 -26.97 15.22 2.44
CA GLY A 535 -27.78 13.99 2.53
C GLY A 535 -28.56 13.72 1.23
N ARG A 536 -29.79 13.23 1.32
CA ARG A 536 -30.66 13.02 0.14
C ARG A 536 -31.04 14.30 -0.63
N LYS A 537 -30.69 15.47 -0.09
CA LYS A 537 -30.88 16.81 -0.68
C LYS A 537 -29.54 17.43 -1.10
N GLN A 538 -28.59 16.59 -1.51
CA GLN A 538 -27.27 16.99 -2.00
C GLN A 538 -27.27 16.98 -3.52
N VAL A 539 -26.74 18.05 -4.14
CA VAL A 539 -26.56 18.16 -5.59
C VAL A 539 -25.06 18.01 -5.90
N LYS A 540 -24.70 17.07 -6.77
CA LYS A 540 -23.33 16.74 -7.19
C LYS A 540 -22.92 17.55 -8.42
N MET A 541 -21.76 18.18 -8.35
CA MET A 541 -21.29 19.19 -9.31
C MET A 541 -19.88 18.87 -9.82
N CYS A 542 -19.69 18.96 -11.12
CA CYS A 542 -18.36 18.92 -11.74
C CYS A 542 -17.65 20.28 -11.62
N ARG A 543 -16.38 20.29 -12.05
CA ARG A 543 -15.44 21.40 -11.94
C ARG A 543 -16.00 22.72 -12.51
N GLY A 544 -16.46 22.70 -13.76
CA GLY A 544 -17.01 23.89 -14.43
C GLY A 544 -18.31 24.39 -13.84
N VAL A 545 -19.25 23.50 -13.47
CA VAL A 545 -20.50 23.87 -12.78
C VAL A 545 -20.21 24.60 -11.47
N ALA A 546 -19.31 24.07 -10.64
CA ALA A 546 -18.97 24.70 -9.36
C ALA A 546 -18.36 26.11 -9.54
N LEU A 547 -17.61 26.34 -10.62
CA LEU A 547 -17.03 27.63 -10.94
C LEU A 547 -18.06 28.62 -11.51
N VAL A 548 -18.94 28.18 -12.41
CA VAL A 548 -20.07 28.98 -12.91
C VAL A 548 -20.94 29.46 -11.74
N LEU A 549 -21.28 28.58 -10.80
CA LEU A 549 -22.09 28.93 -9.63
C LEU A 549 -21.35 29.88 -8.66
N ARG A 550 -20.04 29.70 -8.46
CA ARG A 550 -19.18 30.63 -7.69
C ARG A 550 -19.14 32.03 -8.33
N GLN A 551 -19.08 32.13 -9.66
CA GLN A 551 -19.09 33.41 -10.38
C GLN A 551 -20.45 34.12 -10.29
N HIS A 552 -21.55 33.37 -10.20
CA HIS A 552 -22.91 33.90 -10.14
C HIS A 552 -23.48 33.99 -8.70
N GLY A 553 -22.61 34.04 -7.69
CA GLY A 553 -22.97 34.46 -6.33
C GLY A 553 -23.34 33.35 -5.33
N VAL A 554 -23.13 32.07 -5.66
CA VAL A 554 -23.24 30.98 -4.66
C VAL A 554 -22.05 31.04 -3.71
N ASP A 555 -22.31 31.15 -2.40
CA ASP A 555 -21.26 31.26 -1.37
C ASP A 555 -20.43 29.97 -1.25
N LEU A 556 -19.11 30.13 -1.25
CA LEU A 556 -18.14 29.06 -1.01
C LEU A 556 -18.38 28.28 0.30
N LYS A 557 -19.07 28.86 1.29
CA LYS A 557 -19.43 28.21 2.55
C LYS A 557 -20.48 27.09 2.40
N ASP A 558 -21.33 27.17 1.37
CA ASP A 558 -22.37 26.19 1.10
C ASP A 558 -21.87 25.04 0.22
N LEU A 559 -20.87 25.31 -0.62
CA LEU A 559 -20.16 24.30 -1.42
C LEU A 559 -19.23 23.44 -0.57
N ARG A 560 -19.14 22.16 -0.92
CA ARG A 560 -18.35 21.14 -0.22
C ARG A 560 -17.64 20.26 -1.23
N LEU A 561 -16.38 19.92 -0.97
CA LEU A 561 -15.72 18.81 -1.66
C LEU A 561 -16.61 17.56 -1.52
N HIS A 562 -16.93 16.94 -2.65
CA HIS A 562 -17.73 15.73 -2.72
C HIS A 562 -16.84 14.51 -2.45
N LYS A 563 -17.32 13.55 -1.65
CA LYS A 563 -16.62 12.28 -1.43
C LYS A 563 -17.10 11.26 -2.46
N THR A 564 -16.18 10.76 -3.27
CA THR A 564 -16.43 9.68 -4.23
C THR A 564 -15.89 8.33 -3.74
N GLY A 565 -14.92 8.33 -2.83
CA GLY A 565 -14.34 7.12 -2.22
C GLY A 565 -15.04 6.65 -0.95
N ASN A 566 -14.97 5.33 -0.73
CA ASN A 566 -15.42 4.64 0.49
C ASN A 566 -14.29 4.38 1.51
N ILE A 567 -13.07 4.84 1.23
CA ILE A 567 -11.93 4.68 2.15
C ILE A 567 -12.09 5.65 3.33
N ASP A 568 -12.47 5.12 4.49
CA ASP A 568 -12.55 5.85 5.76
C ASP A 568 -12.07 4.91 6.87
N ILE A 569 -11.01 5.29 7.61
CA ILE A 569 -10.38 4.41 8.57
C ILE A 569 -11.07 4.57 9.93
N GLU A 570 -12.05 3.70 10.20
CA GLU A 570 -12.62 3.54 11.53
C GLU A 570 -11.56 2.91 12.46
N ASN A 571 -11.00 3.71 13.37
CA ASN A 571 -10.08 3.21 14.40
C ASN A 571 -10.88 2.47 15.49
N HIS A 572 -11.17 1.19 15.30
CA HIS A 572 -11.81 0.35 16.31
C HIS A 572 -10.80 0.04 17.42
N ARG A 573 -11.01 0.65 18.60
CA ARG A 573 -10.09 0.53 19.75
C ARG A 573 -10.24 -0.80 20.48
N TRP A 574 -9.99 -1.89 19.75
CA TRP A 574 -9.94 -3.24 20.27
C TRP A 574 -8.49 -3.72 20.33
N ASP A 575 -7.96 -3.74 21.54
CA ASP A 575 -6.81 -4.56 21.91
C ASP A 575 -7.17 -5.25 23.23
N PRO A 576 -7.23 -6.60 23.30
CA PRO A 576 -7.64 -7.31 24.50
C PRO A 576 -6.81 -6.96 25.75
N PHE A 577 -5.50 -6.72 25.60
CA PHE A 577 -4.62 -6.36 26.72
C PHE A 577 -4.90 -4.96 27.25
N THR A 578 -5.03 -3.98 26.35
CA THR A 578 -5.39 -2.60 26.68
C THR A 578 -6.82 -2.52 27.21
N ALA A 579 -7.77 -3.27 26.67
CA ALA A 579 -9.14 -3.32 27.17
C ALA A 579 -9.21 -3.87 28.61
N VAL A 580 -8.49 -4.95 28.91
CA VAL A 580 -8.41 -5.53 30.27
C VAL A 580 -7.63 -4.63 31.24
N SER A 581 -6.64 -3.87 30.75
CA SER A 581 -5.84 -2.95 31.56
C SER A 581 -6.55 -1.61 31.82
N ALA A 582 -7.30 -1.09 30.84
CA ALA A 582 -8.09 0.13 30.95
C ALA A 582 -9.39 -0.10 31.73
N ALA A 583 -10.11 -1.20 31.46
CA ALA A 583 -11.21 -1.69 32.29
C ALA A 583 -10.69 -2.45 33.51
N SER A 584 -9.80 -1.80 34.27
CA SER A 584 -9.42 -2.26 35.61
C SER A 584 -10.69 -2.50 36.45
N LEU A 585 -10.66 -3.56 37.26
CA LEU A 585 -11.86 -4.29 37.71
C LEU A 585 -12.92 -3.42 38.43
N SER A 586 -12.50 -2.30 39.01
CA SER A 586 -13.33 -1.28 39.66
C SER A 586 -14.35 -0.62 38.71
N THR A 587 -14.04 -0.39 37.43
CA THR A 587 -15.00 0.21 36.49
C THR A 587 -16.13 -0.76 36.16
N VAL A 588 -15.81 -2.05 35.98
CA VAL A 588 -16.82 -3.10 35.75
C VAL A 588 -17.70 -3.27 36.98
N ALA A 589 -17.11 -3.27 38.20
CA ALA A 589 -17.85 -3.30 39.46
C ALA A 589 -18.78 -2.08 39.61
N GLY A 590 -18.28 -0.86 39.38
CA GLY A 590 -19.08 0.36 39.52
C GLY A 590 -20.26 0.47 38.55
N VAL A 591 -20.10 -0.02 37.30
CA VAL A 591 -21.22 -0.09 36.33
C VAL A 591 -22.21 -1.21 36.70
N ALA A 592 -21.72 -2.34 37.23
CA ALA A 592 -22.59 -3.40 37.74
C ALA A 592 -23.41 -2.93 38.95
N ASP A 593 -22.79 -2.28 39.94
CA ASP A 593 -23.47 -1.71 41.10
C ASP A 593 -24.50 -0.66 40.70
N ALA A 594 -24.16 0.27 39.80
CA ALA A 594 -25.10 1.26 39.29
C ALA A 594 -26.31 0.62 38.57
N THR A 595 -26.08 -0.46 37.83
CA THR A 595 -27.15 -1.21 37.14
C THR A 595 -28.02 -1.99 38.12
N VAL A 596 -27.41 -2.61 39.13
CA VAL A 596 -28.13 -3.26 40.24
C VAL A 596 -29.00 -2.24 40.98
N ASP A 597 -28.45 -1.08 41.33
CA ASP A 597 -29.20 -0.03 42.04
C ASP A 597 -30.38 0.53 41.22
N MET A 598 -30.24 0.64 39.90
CA MET A 598 -31.33 1.08 39.02
C MET A 598 -32.54 0.11 39.04
N VAL A 599 -32.31 -1.18 39.32
CA VAL A 599 -33.38 -2.18 39.51
C VAL A 599 -33.79 -2.30 40.98
N ARG A 600 -32.84 -2.15 41.92
CA ARG A 600 -33.03 -2.36 43.36
C ARG A 600 -33.82 -1.24 44.02
N ARG A 601 -33.51 0.02 43.72
CA ARG A 601 -34.13 1.19 44.36
C ARG A 601 -35.65 1.25 44.12
N PRO A 602 -36.19 1.08 42.90
CA PRO A 602 -37.64 0.99 42.70
C PRO A 602 -38.32 -0.12 43.51
N ILE A 603 -37.66 -1.27 43.67
CA ILE A 603 -38.19 -2.41 44.45
C ILE A 603 -38.12 -2.17 45.97
N GLN A 604 -37.17 -1.35 46.44
CA GLN A 604 -37.05 -0.97 47.85
C GLN A 604 -38.10 0.08 48.22
N GLU A 605 -38.29 1.12 47.42
CA GLU A 605 -39.33 2.14 47.62
C GLU A 605 -40.74 1.53 47.52
N TYR A 606 -41.02 0.68 46.53
CA TYR A 606 -42.31 -0.05 46.42
C TYR A 606 -42.56 -1.06 47.57
N ARG A 607 -41.53 -1.41 48.37
CA ARG A 607 -41.69 -2.15 49.63
C ARG A 607 -41.89 -1.25 50.85
N ARG A 608 -41.37 -0.03 50.83
CA ARG A 608 -41.57 0.99 51.88
C ARG A 608 -43.02 1.48 51.92
N GLU A 609 -43.61 1.75 50.76
CA GLU A 609 -45.02 2.19 50.63
C GLU A 609 -46.07 1.18 51.16
N ARG A 610 -45.66 -0.04 51.53
CA ARG A 610 -46.55 -1.14 51.94
C ARG A 610 -46.44 -1.53 53.42
N SER A 611 -45.84 -0.67 54.26
CA SER A 611 -45.46 -1.03 55.64
C SER A 611 -45.71 0.10 56.66
N GLU A 612 -46.97 0.32 57.09
CA GLU A 612 -47.42 1.03 58.32
C GLU A 612 -48.99 1.03 58.36
N PRO A 613 -49.70 1.48 59.43
CA PRO A 613 -49.27 2.21 60.63
C PRO A 613 -49.73 1.63 62.01
N GLU A 614 -49.19 2.18 63.11
CA GLU A 614 -49.91 2.83 64.25
C GLU A 614 -48.88 3.35 65.29
N VAL A 615 -48.83 4.67 65.59
CA VAL A 615 -49.37 5.36 66.80
C VAL A 615 -48.57 5.01 68.09
N ASP A 616 -48.04 5.94 68.91
CA ASP A 616 -48.48 7.29 69.34
C ASP A 616 -47.32 8.21 69.84
N GLY A 617 -47.60 9.49 70.16
CA GLY A 617 -46.82 10.30 71.15
C GLY A 617 -45.89 11.42 70.63
N PRO A 618 -45.85 12.65 71.25
CA PRO A 618 -45.13 13.81 70.70
C PRO A 618 -44.01 14.46 71.58
N SER A 619 -43.05 15.16 70.94
CA SER A 619 -42.24 16.33 71.39
C SER A 619 -40.92 16.43 70.58
N ASP A 620 -40.25 17.58 70.37
CA ASP A 620 -40.65 19.00 70.26
C ASP A 620 -39.50 19.79 69.55
N ALA A 621 -39.73 21.06 69.21
CA ALA A 621 -38.76 22.16 69.10
C ALA A 621 -37.72 22.26 67.93
N THR A 622 -37.94 23.30 67.10
CA THR A 622 -36.96 24.36 66.71
C THR A 622 -35.96 24.24 65.53
N THR A 623 -36.39 24.84 64.40
CA THR A 623 -35.72 25.92 63.60
C THR A 623 -34.48 25.70 62.69
N LYS A 624 -34.59 26.31 61.48
CA LYS A 624 -33.55 26.92 60.60
C LYS A 624 -32.43 25.98 60.06
N GLY A 625 -32.11 25.92 58.76
CA GLY A 625 -32.59 26.63 57.58
C GLY A 625 -31.71 27.83 57.17
N THR A 626 -30.90 27.67 56.10
CA THR A 626 -30.33 28.70 55.20
C THR A 626 -29.66 28.00 53.99
N VAL A 627 -29.63 28.66 52.82
CA VAL A 627 -29.02 28.17 51.56
C VAL A 627 -27.57 28.66 51.42
N ALA A 628 -26.68 27.84 50.84
CA ALA A 628 -25.35 28.28 50.39
C ALA A 628 -24.93 27.60 49.07
N ILE A 629 -24.13 28.30 48.26
CA ILE A 629 -23.67 27.89 46.94
C ILE A 629 -22.23 27.34 47.03
N PRO A 630 -21.86 26.22 46.39
CA PRO A 630 -20.48 25.79 46.28
C PRO A 630 -19.71 26.57 45.20
N SER A 631 -18.50 27.00 45.52
CA SER A 631 -17.55 27.62 44.59
C SER A 631 -16.13 27.22 44.96
N GLY A 632 -15.20 27.25 44.00
CA GLY A 632 -13.78 26.96 44.20
C GLY A 632 -13.38 25.51 43.91
N ALA A 633 -12.26 25.37 43.22
CA ALA A 633 -11.63 24.08 42.93
C ALA A 633 -10.52 23.78 43.96
N ALA A 634 -10.24 22.49 44.16
CA ALA A 634 -9.03 22.01 44.85
C ALA A 634 -8.37 20.91 44.01
N MET A 635 -7.04 20.89 43.95
CA MET A 635 -6.28 19.82 43.30
C MET A 635 -6.25 18.56 44.16
N LEU A 636 -6.19 17.40 43.51
CA LEU A 636 -5.72 16.15 44.13
C LEU A 636 -4.24 15.92 43.75
N PRO A 637 -3.42 15.33 44.64
CA PRO A 637 -1.98 15.26 44.47
C PRO A 637 -1.52 14.18 43.47
N LEU A 638 -0.29 14.35 42.99
CA LEU A 638 0.46 13.32 42.27
C LEU A 638 0.76 12.13 43.21
N VAL A 639 0.80 10.93 42.63
CA VAL A 639 1.26 9.70 43.31
C VAL A 639 2.57 9.25 42.65
N ASP A 640 3.57 8.94 43.46
CA ASP A 640 4.90 8.55 42.98
C ASP A 640 4.88 7.19 42.27
N THR A 641 5.69 7.05 41.22
CA THR A 641 5.62 5.94 40.26
C THR A 641 6.75 4.92 40.45
N ASP A 642 7.08 4.57 41.69
CA ASP A 642 8.27 3.78 42.05
C ASP A 642 7.97 2.55 42.95
N THR A 643 6.73 2.03 42.95
CA THR A 643 6.35 0.91 43.85
C THR A 643 5.45 -0.17 43.22
N ILE A 644 5.60 -0.45 41.92
CA ILE A 644 5.11 -1.71 41.31
C ILE A 644 6.19 -2.35 40.42
N LEU A 645 7.30 -2.75 41.05
CA LEU A 645 8.25 -3.71 40.50
C LEU A 645 8.93 -4.47 41.66
N MET A 646 9.36 -5.71 41.39
CA MET A 646 9.97 -6.65 42.36
C MET A 646 9.07 -7.20 43.49
N SER A 647 8.13 -8.09 43.14
CA SER A 647 7.57 -9.07 44.09
C SER A 647 7.56 -10.51 43.57
N THR A 648 8.44 -10.84 42.61
CA THR A 648 8.56 -12.22 42.09
C THR A 648 9.97 -12.59 41.65
N GLU A 649 10.95 -12.52 42.55
CA GLU A 649 12.12 -13.44 42.53
C GLU A 649 12.89 -13.42 43.85
N LYS A 650 12.74 -14.48 44.64
CA LYS A 650 13.60 -14.79 45.80
C LYS A 650 13.79 -16.30 45.95
N SER A 651 14.57 -16.87 45.05
CA SER A 651 15.21 -18.17 45.28
C SER A 651 16.56 -18.25 44.57
N LEU A 652 17.58 -18.73 45.30
CA LEU A 652 18.97 -19.03 44.90
C LEU A 652 20.04 -17.92 45.07
N ALA A 653 21.29 -18.39 45.16
CA ALA A 653 22.57 -17.65 45.24
C ALA A 653 22.83 -16.72 46.46
N LYS A 654 23.22 -17.31 47.60
CA LYS A 654 24.06 -16.62 48.62
C LYS A 654 25.49 -16.38 48.07
N LYS A 655 26.12 -15.23 48.36
CA LYS A 655 27.48 -15.14 48.99
C LYS A 655 27.97 -13.71 49.27
N SER A 656 28.86 -13.61 50.27
CA SER A 656 29.78 -12.52 50.68
C SER A 656 30.09 -11.46 49.60
N SER A 657 30.00 -10.15 49.80
CA SER A 657 30.66 -9.28 50.82
C SER A 657 32.20 -9.29 50.77
N ASN A 658 32.82 -8.17 50.35
CA ASN A 658 33.75 -7.36 51.18
C ASN A 658 34.44 -6.18 50.44
N ARG A 659 34.76 -5.12 51.23
CA ARG A 659 35.58 -3.90 50.99
C ARG A 659 35.10 -2.90 49.91
N LEU A 660 35.07 -1.57 50.11
CA LEU A 660 35.79 -0.55 50.94
C LEU A 660 37.06 0.06 50.31
N GLU A 661 36.95 1.32 49.86
CA GLU A 661 37.67 2.56 50.28
C GLU A 661 37.11 3.71 49.39
N ALA A 662 36.56 4.84 49.88
CA ALA A 662 37.09 5.95 50.70
C ALA A 662 38.06 6.87 49.92
N LEU A 663 38.07 8.21 49.99
CA LEU A 663 37.29 9.33 50.62
C LEU A 663 37.87 10.67 50.00
N PRO A 664 37.55 11.93 50.40
CA PRO A 664 36.47 12.50 51.22
C PRO A 664 35.67 13.68 50.54
N GLU A 665 34.78 14.30 51.31
CA GLU A 665 33.94 15.46 50.95
C GLU A 665 34.59 16.83 51.25
N GLN A 666 33.95 17.93 50.82
CA GLN A 666 33.80 19.11 51.69
C GLN A 666 32.51 19.92 51.43
N SER A 667 32.11 20.71 52.42
CA SER A 667 30.76 21.26 52.71
C SER A 667 30.87 22.76 53.10
N LEU A 668 29.85 23.61 53.34
CA LEU A 668 28.38 23.67 53.20
C LEU A 668 27.94 25.14 53.48
N LYS A 669 26.71 25.56 53.09
CA LYS A 669 25.93 26.72 53.66
C LYS A 669 26.53 28.14 53.45
N SER A 670 25.81 29.27 53.60
CA SER A 670 24.36 29.59 53.74
C SER A 670 24.09 31.06 53.30
N ALA A 671 22.83 31.46 53.09
CA ALA A 671 22.43 32.77 52.53
C ALA A 671 21.91 33.81 53.55
N SER A 672 21.90 35.11 53.22
CA SER A 672 20.74 36.04 53.40
C SER A 672 20.94 37.53 53.02
N LYS A 673 19.95 38.10 52.31
CA LYS A 673 19.27 39.42 52.50
C LYS A 673 19.94 40.81 52.25
N THR A 674 19.36 41.54 51.26
CA THR A 674 19.06 43.02 51.20
C THR A 674 20.19 44.08 51.23
N SER A 675 20.05 45.34 50.74
CA SER A 675 18.92 46.09 50.12
C SER A 675 19.33 47.39 49.37
N LEU A 676 18.56 47.72 48.31
CA LEU A 676 18.10 49.08 47.86
C LEU A 676 19.06 50.18 47.32
N GLU A 677 18.39 51.14 46.67
CA GLU A 677 18.80 52.43 46.07
C GLU A 677 19.66 52.38 44.78
N THR A 678 19.39 53.06 43.65
CA THR A 678 18.49 54.15 43.15
C THR A 678 19.29 55.38 42.70
N THR A 679 19.26 55.71 41.40
CA THR A 679 19.27 57.08 40.85
C THR A 679 18.92 57.04 39.36
N SER A 680 18.23 58.07 38.86
CA SER A 680 17.66 58.17 37.51
C SER A 680 18.57 58.91 36.51
N GLN A 681 18.39 58.68 35.20
CA GLN A 681 17.96 59.73 34.25
C GLN A 681 17.61 59.16 32.87
N SER A 682 16.93 59.96 32.04
CA SER A 682 16.25 59.52 30.81
C SER A 682 16.64 60.35 29.58
N SER A 683 16.76 59.69 28.43
CA SER A 683 16.53 60.30 27.11
C SER A 683 16.04 59.22 26.13
N LEU A 684 15.27 59.60 25.10
CA LEU A 684 14.45 58.66 24.33
C LEU A 684 15.05 58.28 22.97
N LYS A 685 14.84 57.02 22.54
CA LYS A 685 14.48 56.69 21.15
C LYS A 685 13.79 55.32 21.01
N SER A 686 12.72 55.33 20.20
CA SER A 686 11.90 54.20 19.71
C SER A 686 12.73 53.22 18.84
N SER A 687 12.40 51.94 18.57
CA SER A 687 11.13 51.18 18.67
C SER A 687 11.36 49.64 18.72
N ASN A 688 10.26 48.87 18.81
CA ASN A 688 10.11 47.44 18.42
C ASN A 688 10.71 46.33 19.32
N SER A 689 10.02 46.03 20.43
CA SER A 689 10.09 44.73 21.12
C SER A 689 8.83 43.86 20.97
N HIS A 690 7.69 44.43 20.56
CA HIS A 690 6.37 43.75 20.63
C HIS A 690 6.20 42.51 19.75
N SER A 691 6.91 42.37 18.62
CA SER A 691 6.71 41.24 17.69
C SER A 691 7.25 39.90 18.22
N LYS A 692 8.35 39.92 18.99
CA LYS A 692 8.96 38.68 19.51
C LYS A 692 8.16 38.09 20.66
N ALA A 693 7.56 38.92 21.50
CA ALA A 693 6.69 38.49 22.59
C ALA A 693 5.39 37.84 22.06
N SER A 694 4.76 38.42 21.03
CA SER A 694 3.55 37.82 20.42
C SER A 694 3.87 36.51 19.70
N ALA A 695 5.00 36.42 18.99
CA ALA A 695 5.42 35.17 18.33
C ALA A 695 5.72 34.05 19.35
N ALA A 696 6.43 34.36 20.44
CA ALA A 696 6.67 33.40 21.52
C ALA A 696 5.37 32.97 22.21
N ALA A 697 4.46 33.90 22.49
CA ALA A 697 3.15 33.59 23.06
C ALA A 697 2.30 32.71 22.12
N SER A 698 2.31 32.96 20.81
CA SER A 698 1.58 32.11 19.84
C SER A 698 2.18 30.70 19.73
N ALA A 699 3.51 30.58 19.77
CA ALA A 699 4.20 29.28 19.75
C ALA A 699 3.88 28.47 21.03
N SER A 700 3.93 29.10 22.20
CA SER A 700 3.53 28.49 23.47
C SER A 700 2.04 28.14 23.51
N ALA A 701 1.16 28.98 22.95
CA ALA A 701 -0.27 28.67 22.84
C ALA A 701 -0.53 27.47 21.90
N HIS A 702 0.21 27.34 20.80
CA HIS A 702 0.14 26.17 19.92
C HIS A 702 0.69 24.89 20.58
N SER A 703 1.77 24.97 21.37
CA SER A 703 2.33 23.80 22.07
C SER A 703 1.46 23.38 23.24
N MET A 704 1.00 24.31 24.09
CA MET A 704 0.06 24.05 25.17
C MET A 704 -1.29 23.58 24.64
N GLY A 705 -1.81 24.16 23.56
CA GLY A 705 -3.04 23.71 22.90
C GLY A 705 -2.94 22.27 22.42
N ASN A 706 -1.85 21.89 21.74
CA ASN A 706 -1.59 20.49 21.37
C ASN A 706 -1.41 19.59 22.61
N ALA A 707 -0.72 20.04 23.67
CA ALA A 707 -0.48 19.24 24.87
C ALA A 707 -1.78 18.97 25.65
N VAL A 708 -2.58 20.01 25.91
CA VAL A 708 -3.89 19.89 26.56
C VAL A 708 -4.82 19.04 25.70
N ALA A 709 -4.91 19.28 24.38
CA ALA A 709 -5.75 18.47 23.50
C ALA A 709 -5.34 16.98 23.47
N ARG A 710 -4.03 16.66 23.54
CA ARG A 710 -3.53 15.28 23.63
C ARG A 710 -3.86 14.64 24.99
N ALA A 711 -3.65 15.37 26.10
CA ALA A 711 -3.94 14.88 27.44
C ALA A 711 -5.45 14.66 27.68
N THR A 712 -6.30 15.63 27.29
CA THR A 712 -7.75 15.49 27.42
C THR A 712 -8.30 14.40 26.51
N ARG A 713 -7.75 14.24 25.30
CA ARG A 713 -8.10 13.14 24.40
C ARG A 713 -7.75 11.79 25.04
N GLY A 714 -6.53 11.61 25.53
CA GLY A 714 -6.07 10.37 26.16
C GLY A 714 -6.96 9.89 27.30
N VAL A 715 -7.29 10.79 28.24
CA VAL A 715 -8.02 10.43 29.48
C VAL A 715 -9.54 10.41 29.30
N PHE A 716 -10.14 11.39 28.61
CA PHE A 716 -11.61 11.56 28.58
C PHE A 716 -12.29 11.04 27.31
N VAL A 717 -11.54 10.71 26.26
CA VAL A 717 -12.10 10.17 25.01
C VAL A 717 -11.55 8.77 24.76
N ASP A 718 -10.23 8.64 24.69
CA ASP A 718 -9.55 7.47 24.15
C ASP A 718 -9.66 6.23 25.04
N ILE A 719 -9.46 6.36 26.36
CA ILE A 719 -9.65 5.28 27.33
C ILE A 719 -11.13 4.85 27.46
N PRO A 720 -12.10 5.77 27.68
CA PRO A 720 -13.52 5.41 27.73
C PRO A 720 -14.05 4.80 26.44
N LEU A 721 -13.62 5.29 25.27
CA LEU A 721 -14.03 4.74 23.96
C LEU A 721 -13.47 3.33 23.75
N ALA A 722 -12.22 3.07 24.14
CA ALA A 722 -11.64 1.72 24.10
C ALA A 722 -12.40 0.74 25.01
N ALA A 723 -12.85 1.17 26.19
CA ALA A 723 -13.73 0.36 27.03
C ALA A 723 -15.12 0.14 26.38
N THR A 724 -15.70 1.18 25.76
CA THR A 724 -17.01 1.12 25.07
C THR A 724 -17.00 0.09 23.93
N GLU A 725 -16.01 0.17 23.03
CA GLU A 725 -15.83 -0.74 21.91
C GLU A 725 -15.36 -2.13 22.36
N GLY A 726 -14.48 -2.18 23.37
CA GLY A 726 -14.10 -3.41 24.06
C GLY A 726 -15.32 -4.23 24.44
N MET A 727 -16.23 -3.63 25.21
CA MET A 727 -17.50 -4.25 25.62
C MET A 727 -18.46 -4.52 24.46
N ARG A 728 -18.51 -3.64 23.43
CA ARG A 728 -19.33 -3.83 22.22
C ARG A 728 -19.00 -5.15 21.51
N ALA A 729 -17.71 -5.48 21.43
CA ALA A 729 -17.20 -6.59 20.66
C ALA A 729 -16.85 -7.87 21.46
N VAL A 730 -16.97 -7.88 22.79
CA VAL A 730 -16.92 -9.13 23.59
C VAL A 730 -17.75 -10.29 23.00
N PRO A 731 -18.98 -10.10 22.46
CA PRO A 731 -19.76 -11.20 21.89
C PRO A 731 -19.14 -11.88 20.65
N GLN A 732 -18.16 -11.27 19.98
CA GLN A 732 -17.42 -11.90 18.88
C GLN A 732 -16.64 -13.14 19.35
N LEU A 733 -16.25 -13.19 20.63
CA LEU A 733 -15.50 -14.31 21.24
C LEU A 733 -16.24 -15.66 21.19
N TRP A 734 -17.54 -15.66 20.87
CA TRP A 734 -18.34 -16.86 20.61
C TRP A 734 -19.15 -16.78 19.32
N GLY A 735 -18.68 -15.99 18.35
CA GLY A 735 -19.22 -15.97 16.98
C GLY A 735 -20.52 -15.16 16.82
N GLU A 736 -20.76 -14.13 17.63
CA GLU A 736 -21.78 -13.13 17.28
C GLU A 736 -21.22 -12.11 16.30
N GLU A 737 -21.95 -11.83 15.22
CA GLU A 737 -21.73 -10.59 14.45
C GLU A 737 -22.11 -9.39 15.30
N VAL A 738 -21.23 -8.38 15.32
CA VAL A 738 -21.49 -7.10 15.97
C VAL A 738 -22.06 -6.14 14.95
N GLU A 739 -23.26 -5.64 15.22
CA GLU A 739 -23.91 -4.60 14.43
C GLU A 739 -23.01 -3.36 14.34
N LYS A 740 -22.55 -3.02 13.12
CA LYS A 740 -21.72 -1.83 12.88
C LYS A 740 -22.55 -0.56 13.00
N HIS A 741 -21.95 0.51 13.52
CA HIS A 741 -22.57 1.83 13.55
C HIS A 741 -22.22 2.66 12.30
N GLU A 742 -22.89 3.78 12.07
CA GLU A 742 -22.45 4.79 11.09
C GLU A 742 -21.14 5.44 11.56
N HIS A 743 -20.28 5.90 10.64
CA HIS A 743 -19.02 6.52 11.05
C HIS A 743 -19.25 7.90 11.71
N ILE A 744 -18.48 8.16 12.78
CA ILE A 744 -18.48 9.42 13.52
C ILE A 744 -17.45 10.36 12.90
N HIS A 745 -17.91 11.47 12.33
CA HIS A 745 -17.05 12.51 11.74
C HIS A 745 -17.09 13.83 12.52
N ASP A 746 -18.17 14.09 13.25
CA ASP A 746 -18.44 15.31 14.02
C ASP A 746 -19.31 15.03 15.26
N LEU A 747 -19.58 16.05 16.09
CA LEU A 747 -20.46 15.92 17.27
C LEU A 747 -21.87 15.41 16.91
N ARG A 748 -22.43 15.82 15.76
CA ARG A 748 -23.80 15.45 15.38
C ARG A 748 -23.91 13.98 15.00
N SER A 749 -22.94 13.46 14.25
CA SER A 749 -22.81 12.02 13.95
C SER A 749 -22.50 11.22 15.23
N GLY A 750 -21.64 11.72 16.12
CA GLY A 750 -21.41 11.13 17.45
C GLY A 750 -22.70 10.96 18.28
N VAL A 751 -23.56 11.98 18.31
CA VAL A 751 -24.88 11.91 18.99
C VAL A 751 -25.88 10.99 18.27
N SER A 752 -25.87 10.95 16.93
CA SER A 752 -26.68 9.99 16.14
C SER A 752 -26.30 8.55 16.47
N VAL A 753 -25.00 8.25 16.45
CA VAL A 753 -24.44 6.92 16.74
C VAL A 753 -24.66 6.51 18.19
N ALA A 754 -24.56 7.44 19.14
CA ALA A 754 -24.93 7.22 20.53
C ALA A 754 -26.39 6.77 20.68
N GLY A 755 -27.34 7.54 20.12
CA GLY A 755 -28.77 7.20 20.23
C GLY A 755 -29.12 5.84 19.60
N ARG A 756 -28.58 5.54 18.42
CA ARG A 756 -28.82 4.25 17.76
C ARG A 756 -28.14 3.08 18.46
N SER A 757 -26.88 3.23 18.87
CA SER A 757 -26.13 2.17 19.59
C SER A 757 -26.72 1.89 20.96
N PHE A 758 -27.31 2.90 21.63
CA PHE A 758 -28.05 2.69 22.87
C PHE A 758 -29.30 1.82 22.65
N VAL A 759 -30.16 2.20 21.70
CA VAL A 759 -31.41 1.45 21.43
C VAL A 759 -31.12 0.04 20.89
N GLY A 760 -30.23 -0.09 19.90
CA GLY A 760 -29.81 -1.39 19.35
C GLY A 760 -29.09 -2.26 20.38
N GLY A 761 -28.20 -1.67 21.19
CA GLY A 761 -27.49 -2.35 22.27
C GLY A 761 -28.43 -2.92 23.33
N ILE A 762 -29.33 -2.11 23.89
CA ILE A 762 -30.30 -2.56 24.92
C ILE A 762 -31.27 -3.61 24.35
N THR A 763 -31.83 -3.40 23.16
CA THR A 763 -32.79 -4.36 22.57
C THR A 763 -32.10 -5.67 22.16
N GLY A 764 -30.90 -5.60 21.59
CA GLY A 764 -30.06 -6.75 21.27
C GLY A 764 -29.54 -7.51 22.50
N ALA A 765 -29.29 -6.81 23.62
CA ALA A 765 -28.94 -7.40 24.90
C ALA A 765 -30.07 -8.27 25.45
N ILE A 766 -31.28 -7.71 25.57
CA ILE A 766 -32.48 -8.40 26.06
C ILE A 766 -32.83 -9.57 25.13
N LYS A 767 -32.87 -9.34 23.81
CA LYS A 767 -33.16 -10.38 22.81
C LYS A 767 -32.14 -11.52 22.84
N GLY A 768 -30.87 -11.22 23.08
CA GLY A 768 -29.77 -12.18 23.14
C GLY A 768 -29.98 -13.28 24.19
N VAL A 769 -30.42 -12.91 25.41
CA VAL A 769 -30.68 -13.86 26.51
C VAL A 769 -31.66 -14.96 26.09
N PHE A 770 -32.79 -14.58 25.49
CA PHE A 770 -33.84 -15.53 25.12
C PHE A 770 -33.52 -16.28 23.83
N MET A 771 -33.07 -15.58 22.78
CA MET A 771 -32.77 -16.19 21.47
C MET A 771 -31.61 -17.18 21.55
N ARG A 772 -30.50 -16.85 22.24
CA ARG A 772 -29.36 -17.77 22.34
C ARG A 772 -29.66 -18.99 23.21
N THR A 773 -30.38 -18.82 24.32
CA THR A 773 -30.86 -19.95 25.12
C THR A 773 -31.73 -20.88 24.28
N TYR A 774 -32.61 -20.35 23.42
CA TYR A 774 -33.45 -21.15 22.52
C TYR A 774 -32.67 -21.83 21.39
N GLU A 775 -31.83 -21.08 20.65
CA GLU A 775 -31.03 -21.57 19.53
C GLU A 775 -30.03 -22.65 19.96
N ALA A 776 -29.29 -22.40 21.05
CA ALA A 776 -28.32 -23.35 21.58
C ALA A 776 -29.03 -24.57 22.17
N LYS A 777 -30.17 -24.42 22.86
CA LYS A 777 -31.01 -25.56 23.29
C LYS A 777 -31.49 -26.41 22.13
N ARG A 778 -31.84 -25.80 20.99
CA ARG A 778 -32.24 -26.51 19.76
C ARG A 778 -31.08 -27.27 19.09
N LYS A 779 -29.83 -26.83 19.27
CA LYS A 779 -28.63 -27.48 18.70
C LYS A 779 -27.99 -28.53 19.63
N GLU A 780 -27.89 -28.23 20.92
CA GLU A 780 -27.07 -28.97 21.90
C GLU A 780 -27.87 -29.40 23.15
N GLY A 781 -29.21 -29.38 23.08
CA GLY A 781 -30.10 -29.87 24.13
C GLY A 781 -29.97 -29.11 25.46
N ALA A 782 -29.95 -29.83 26.59
CA ALA A 782 -29.83 -29.20 27.92
C ALA A 782 -28.48 -28.49 28.13
N ILE A 783 -27.38 -29.07 27.61
CA ILE A 783 -26.04 -28.46 27.63
C ILE A 783 -26.05 -27.16 26.81
N GLY A 784 -26.69 -27.21 25.64
CA GLY A 784 -26.96 -26.04 24.80
C GLY A 784 -27.75 -24.94 25.50
N ALA A 785 -28.79 -25.30 26.27
CA ALA A 785 -29.57 -24.32 27.03
C ALA A 785 -28.71 -23.55 28.05
N ILE A 786 -27.83 -24.25 28.78
CA ILE A 786 -26.92 -23.64 29.77
C ILE A 786 -25.88 -22.75 29.08
N LYS A 787 -25.30 -23.23 27.97
CA LYS A 787 -24.32 -22.51 27.13
C LYS A 787 -24.90 -21.23 26.51
N GLY A 788 -26.11 -21.32 25.96
CA GLY A 788 -26.82 -20.17 25.39
C GLY A 788 -27.26 -19.15 26.46
N LEU A 789 -27.60 -19.62 27.65
CA LEU A 789 -27.95 -18.76 28.78
C LEU A 789 -26.73 -18.03 29.34
N SER A 790 -25.56 -18.68 29.46
CA SER A 790 -24.34 -18.01 29.92
C SER A 790 -23.83 -17.00 28.89
N GLN A 791 -23.77 -17.38 27.61
CA GLN A 791 -23.45 -16.45 26.50
C GLN A 791 -24.42 -15.26 26.44
N GLY A 792 -25.72 -15.52 26.57
CA GLY A 792 -26.75 -14.48 26.62
C GLY A 792 -26.63 -13.56 27.84
N SER A 793 -26.27 -14.09 29.01
CA SER A 793 -26.10 -13.31 30.25
C SER A 793 -24.85 -12.43 30.23
N VAL A 794 -23.72 -12.93 29.70
CA VAL A 794 -22.53 -12.09 29.50
C VAL A 794 -22.81 -11.04 28.43
N GLY A 795 -23.47 -11.41 27.34
CA GLY A 795 -23.91 -10.47 26.30
C GLY A 795 -24.87 -9.40 26.81
N LEU A 796 -25.75 -9.72 27.77
CA LEU A 796 -26.62 -8.74 28.43
C LEU A 796 -25.79 -7.68 29.17
N VAL A 797 -24.81 -8.10 29.97
CA VAL A 797 -23.94 -7.18 30.72
C VAL A 797 -23.11 -6.31 29.77
N THR A 798 -22.41 -6.91 28.79
CA THR A 798 -21.47 -6.14 27.95
C THR A 798 -22.15 -5.24 26.94
N LYS A 799 -23.24 -5.69 26.29
CA LYS A 799 -24.01 -4.83 25.36
C LYS A 799 -24.71 -3.69 26.10
N THR A 800 -25.21 -3.92 27.33
CA THR A 800 -25.79 -2.85 28.16
C THR A 800 -24.75 -1.83 28.61
N SER A 801 -23.60 -2.28 29.11
CA SER A 801 -22.52 -1.39 29.52
C SER A 801 -21.93 -0.60 28.35
N SER A 802 -21.78 -1.22 27.17
CA SER A 802 -21.39 -0.54 25.92
C SER A 802 -22.45 0.48 25.47
N ALA A 803 -23.74 0.12 25.50
CA ALA A 803 -24.84 1.04 25.18
C ALA A 803 -24.84 2.30 26.07
N VAL A 804 -24.69 2.12 27.39
CA VAL A 804 -24.68 3.23 28.37
C VAL A 804 -23.41 4.08 28.24
N THR A 805 -22.23 3.48 28.10
CA THR A 805 -20.97 4.24 27.93
C THR A 805 -20.93 4.97 26.59
N GLY A 806 -21.46 4.37 25.52
CA GLY A 806 -21.61 4.97 24.20
C GLY A 806 -22.37 6.30 24.18
N LEU A 807 -23.31 6.53 25.12
CA LEU A 807 -23.99 7.82 25.27
C LEU A 807 -23.06 8.98 25.62
N VAL A 808 -21.89 8.69 26.19
CA VAL A 808 -20.86 9.68 26.55
C VAL A 808 -19.70 9.66 25.54
N THR A 809 -19.26 8.46 25.13
CA THR A 809 -18.00 8.29 24.39
C THR A 809 -18.12 8.59 22.90
N TYR A 810 -19.22 8.23 22.24
CA TYR A 810 -19.44 8.58 20.83
C TYR A 810 -19.61 10.10 20.61
N PRO A 811 -20.36 10.86 21.45
CA PRO A 811 -20.37 12.32 21.35
C PRO A 811 -19.02 12.95 21.67
N ALA A 812 -18.28 12.42 22.67
CA ALA A 812 -16.94 12.92 23.01
C ALA A 812 -15.91 12.68 21.88
N GLN A 813 -15.98 11.54 21.19
CA GLN A 813 -15.22 11.27 19.96
C GLN A 813 -15.60 12.25 18.85
N GLY A 814 -16.90 12.49 18.65
CA GLY A 814 -17.42 13.49 17.72
C GLY A 814 -16.93 14.91 18.02
N ILE A 815 -16.85 15.30 19.30
CA ILE A 815 -16.26 16.58 19.75
C ILE A 815 -14.76 16.59 19.42
N SER A 816 -14.01 15.52 19.73
CA SER A 816 -12.57 15.44 19.45
C SER A 816 -12.26 15.60 17.96
N LYS A 817 -13.02 14.91 17.09
CA LYS A 817 -12.92 15.07 15.62
C LYS A 817 -13.34 16.48 15.15
N SER A 818 -14.40 17.05 15.74
CA SER A 818 -14.86 18.43 15.42
C SER A 818 -13.84 19.50 15.82
N ILE A 819 -13.19 19.35 16.98
CA ILE A 819 -12.13 20.26 17.45
C ILE A 819 -10.89 20.10 16.57
N ARG A 820 -10.48 18.84 16.27
CA ARG A 820 -9.37 18.60 15.35
C ARG A 820 -9.62 19.28 14.01
N ALA A 821 -10.75 19.05 13.36
CA ALA A 821 -11.07 19.61 12.04
C ALA A 821 -11.15 21.16 12.00
N ARG A 822 -11.01 21.83 13.15
CA ARG A 822 -10.94 23.28 13.30
C ARG A 822 -9.53 23.80 13.68
N ILE A 823 -8.67 22.94 14.23
CA ILE A 823 -7.26 23.25 14.58
C ILE A 823 -6.30 22.76 13.48
N ARG A 824 -6.64 21.62 12.87
CA ARG A 824 -5.94 20.92 11.80
C ARG A 824 -6.86 20.86 10.58
N GLY A 825 -6.31 21.19 9.42
CA GLY A 825 -7.06 21.48 8.20
C GLY A 825 -6.20 22.19 7.15
N GLU A 826 -4.90 21.93 7.14
CA GLU A 826 -4.01 22.37 6.07
C GLU A 826 -4.14 21.49 4.84
N ALA A 827 -4.13 20.17 4.99
CA ALA A 827 -4.36 19.22 3.91
C ALA A 827 -5.69 19.54 3.20
N ARG A 828 -6.77 19.73 3.99
CA ARG A 828 -8.08 20.11 3.44
C ARG A 828 -8.07 21.46 2.73
N ARG A 829 -7.35 22.47 3.23
CA ARG A 829 -7.18 23.76 2.53
C ARG A 829 -6.43 23.58 1.21
N ARG A 830 -5.34 22.80 1.20
CA ARG A 830 -4.55 22.49 0.01
C ARG A 830 -5.35 21.74 -1.06
N VAL A 831 -6.11 20.71 -0.69
CA VAL A 831 -7.06 20.01 -1.60
C VAL A 831 -8.09 20.99 -2.16
N THR A 832 -8.69 21.82 -1.29
CA THR A 832 -9.69 22.83 -1.69
C THR A 832 -9.11 23.85 -2.68
N GLN A 833 -7.89 24.32 -2.45
CA GLN A 833 -7.19 25.27 -3.30
C GLN A 833 -6.79 24.65 -4.65
N ALA A 834 -6.24 23.44 -4.65
CA ALA A 834 -5.87 22.71 -5.86
C ALA A 834 -7.11 22.44 -6.75
N ARG A 835 -8.23 22.02 -6.14
CA ARG A 835 -9.51 21.87 -6.86
C ARG A 835 -10.03 23.19 -7.43
N TRP A 836 -9.89 24.31 -6.72
CA TRP A 836 -10.28 25.61 -7.29
C TRP A 836 -9.36 26.06 -8.43
N ARG A 837 -8.05 25.84 -8.34
CA ARG A 837 -7.11 26.15 -9.44
C ARG A 837 -7.37 25.28 -10.67
N GLU A 838 -7.69 24.00 -10.47
CA GLU A 838 -8.14 23.07 -11.52
C GLU A 838 -9.43 23.55 -12.19
N CYS A 839 -10.39 24.08 -11.43
CA CYS A 839 -11.61 24.67 -12.00
C CYS A 839 -11.30 25.96 -12.79
N GLU A 840 -10.50 26.87 -12.22
CA GLU A 840 -10.14 28.15 -12.84
C GLU A 840 -9.40 27.95 -14.17
N TRP A 841 -8.48 26.97 -14.21
CA TRP A 841 -7.75 26.60 -15.42
C TRP A 841 -8.68 26.13 -16.56
N LEU A 842 -9.80 25.45 -16.29
CA LEU A 842 -10.75 25.01 -17.34
C LEU A 842 -11.47 26.17 -18.05
N LEU A 843 -11.55 27.36 -17.44
CA LEU A 843 -11.98 28.57 -18.14
C LEU A 843 -10.82 29.25 -18.86
N GLU A 844 -9.63 29.30 -18.24
CA GLU A 844 -8.43 29.90 -18.84
C GLU A 844 -7.97 29.17 -20.12
N SER A 845 -8.13 27.84 -20.18
CA SER A 845 -7.80 27.00 -21.33
C SER A 845 -8.89 26.94 -22.40
N GLY A 846 -10.12 27.36 -22.08
CA GLY A 846 -11.28 27.21 -22.95
C GLY A 846 -11.83 25.78 -23.06
N GLU A 847 -11.37 24.83 -22.24
CA GLU A 847 -11.92 23.46 -22.23
C GLU A 847 -13.38 23.40 -21.75
N TRP A 848 -13.82 24.36 -20.92
CA TRP A 848 -15.23 24.48 -20.56
C TRP A 848 -16.04 25.21 -21.63
N ASN A 849 -16.87 24.45 -22.36
CA ASN A 849 -17.66 24.92 -23.50
C ASN A 849 -19.19 24.86 -23.29
N LYS A 850 -19.66 24.60 -22.06
CA LYS A 850 -21.07 24.38 -21.72
C LYS A 850 -21.77 25.68 -21.31
N ASP A 851 -23.02 25.87 -21.75
CA ASP A 851 -23.77 27.11 -21.53
C ASP A 851 -24.03 27.41 -20.04
N THR A 852 -23.53 28.56 -19.61
CA THR A 852 -23.76 29.18 -18.31
C THR A 852 -25.25 29.31 -17.96
N SER A 853 -26.09 29.63 -18.95
CA SER A 853 -27.52 29.92 -18.74
C SER A 853 -28.31 28.67 -18.32
N SER A 854 -28.11 27.56 -19.03
CA SER A 854 -28.63 26.24 -18.66
C SER A 854 -28.16 25.84 -17.26
N VAL A 855 -26.86 25.95 -16.96
CA VAL A 855 -26.32 25.56 -15.64
C VAL A 855 -26.98 26.32 -14.48
N LEU A 856 -27.29 27.61 -14.66
CA LEU A 856 -27.99 28.41 -13.65
C LEU A 856 -29.47 28.00 -13.51
N HIS A 857 -30.17 27.79 -14.63
CA HIS A 857 -31.54 27.30 -14.66
C HIS A 857 -31.68 25.93 -13.97
N ASP A 858 -30.81 25.00 -14.35
CA ASP A 858 -30.83 23.62 -13.89
C ASP A 858 -30.41 23.53 -12.41
N PHE A 859 -29.54 24.42 -11.93
CA PHE A 859 -29.22 24.53 -10.50
C PHE A 859 -30.43 24.99 -9.68
N GLU A 860 -31.16 26.03 -10.10
CA GLU A 860 -32.38 26.46 -9.38
C GLU A 860 -33.48 25.38 -9.45
N GLY A 861 -33.57 24.62 -10.55
CA GLY A 861 -34.44 23.44 -10.65
C GLY A 861 -34.07 22.32 -9.67
N LEU A 862 -32.79 21.94 -9.60
CA LEU A 862 -32.28 20.89 -8.69
C LEU A 862 -32.33 21.32 -7.22
N LYS A 863 -32.12 22.60 -6.94
CA LYS A 863 -32.27 23.25 -5.62
C LYS A 863 -33.74 23.29 -5.20
N GLY A 864 -34.64 23.72 -6.08
CA GLY A 864 -36.09 23.82 -5.84
C GLY A 864 -36.77 22.46 -5.58
N ARG A 865 -36.33 21.39 -6.26
CA ARG A 865 -36.78 20.01 -5.97
C ARG A 865 -36.32 19.46 -4.62
N ASN A 866 -35.40 20.15 -3.93
CA ASN A 866 -34.72 19.70 -2.72
C ASN A 866 -34.97 20.59 -1.48
N ILE A 867 -35.93 21.52 -1.53
CA ILE A 867 -36.43 22.29 -0.37
C ILE A 867 -37.71 21.64 0.16
#